data_AF-I1RZU4-F1
#
_entry.id   AF-I1RZU4-F1
#
_cell.length_a   1.000
_cell.length_b   1.000
_cell.length_c   1.000
_cell.angle_alpha   90.00
_cell.angle_beta   90.00
_cell.angle_gamma   90.00
#
_symmetry.space_group_name_H-M   'P 1'
#
loop_
_entity.id
_entity.type
_entity.pdbx_description
1 polymer ?
#
loop_
_entity_poly.entity_id
_entity_poly.type
_entity_poly.pdbx_seq_one_letter_code
_entity_poly.pdbx_strand_id
1 'polypeptide(L)'
;MGIHLSSSWRTPRGWRLISVTLVVLTLLLVIPLHRLSDDSPGVYGHLTKYLSHEGAAYDVEEGFVANLNETTNDQILNDEETVEPAEPAREISYDTDSPQYTGEEEKEPSKNLETPVVAQQPEGDKKPNDDDDGSVLEVDRSIEIEPTLSNQIHSTKIYSEASEETSKPEAIEIKPQGDKIGENKADNDKPQQVENKIHDNDDKRPSGIKVPDLTQKHKYLENEDGKGATATKASEVSSTTSIAGAFTPSQTAELDVPSGPLSNWTGVCEGFPNTDGIMLVMKTGATEAFTKLPAHLLTSLQCLDDYLLFSDLDQQIDKYQIYDVLKDVKDDVRRGRKEFDLYKAQVDCPIPQQYCTAGLTGKDGWNLDKYKFLHMVEKAWEMRPNKEWYVFAEADTYVFWPNLVWYLRNRVNGTETPYVGSVAMLKGKPFAHGGSGYVIHGDTMRKMAQIPDLAHKYDMMATHECCGDYLMSLAVQETGKKVKQAHPMFNGEKPVTLPFGNNHWCEPLLTMHHMDPEEVSDAWHFEKTRHKKGPVQIREMYHQFWAPRLESEHDEWDNLSDDVCYIGFGSEAQAKASDHQRNRQRKEGDKNAVEQQAHRSKEHCAKVCESDGLGISENDYYGLKDDNERNKMIKNRYNQKRGDKNWNASRRCFQWRYHNNICCVAKSFKRGKPRKEPKPEERWTSGWFVQGINDWIDAKGDCTPNWKDPR
;
A
#
# COMPACT_ATOMS: atom_id res chain seq x y z
N MET A 1 25.49 33.95 34.55
CA MET A 1 26.31 35.16 34.74
C MET A 1 25.80 36.25 33.82
N GLY A 2 25.47 37.45 34.35
CA GLY A 2 25.17 38.61 33.50
C GLY A 2 26.45 39.39 33.19
N ILE A 3 26.70 39.72 31.93
CA ILE A 3 27.90 40.48 31.52
C ILE A 3 27.59 41.98 31.60
N HIS A 4 28.13 42.66 32.61
CA HIS A 4 28.09 44.12 32.71
C HIS A 4 29.01 44.76 31.67
N LEU A 5 28.45 45.20 30.54
CA LEU A 5 29.17 46.05 29.59
C LEU A 5 29.33 47.47 30.15
N SER A 6 30.53 48.04 30.03
CA SER A 6 30.87 49.34 30.59
C SER A 6 30.21 50.53 29.86
N SER A 7 30.21 51.70 30.49
CA SER A 7 29.61 52.93 29.94
C SER A 7 30.23 53.40 28.61
N SER A 8 31.45 52.94 28.27
CA SER A 8 32.18 53.26 27.04
C SER A 8 31.41 52.98 25.75
N TRP A 9 30.56 51.94 25.77
CA TRP A 9 29.89 51.41 24.58
C TRP A 9 28.67 52.21 24.10
N ARG A 10 28.14 53.14 24.91
CA ARG A 10 26.98 53.99 24.54
C ARG A 10 27.33 55.21 23.66
N THR A 11 28.59 55.37 23.24
CA THR A 11 29.00 56.48 22.39
C THR A 11 28.82 56.19 20.89
N PRO A 12 28.60 57.21 20.02
CA PRO A 12 28.57 57.01 18.57
C PRO A 12 29.86 56.42 17.97
N ARG A 13 31.01 56.59 18.65
CA ARG A 13 32.28 55.94 18.29
C ARG A 13 32.29 54.46 18.67
N GLY A 14 31.74 54.08 19.82
CA GLY A 14 31.55 52.68 20.21
C GLY A 14 30.67 51.92 19.22
N TRP A 15 29.54 52.50 18.82
CA TRP A 15 28.67 51.93 17.78
C TRP A 15 29.37 51.76 16.44
N ARG A 16 30.13 52.75 15.97
CA ARG A 16 30.95 52.58 14.74
C ARG A 16 31.98 51.46 14.86
N LEU A 17 32.60 51.28 16.04
CA LEU A 17 33.55 50.19 16.27
C LEU A 17 32.86 48.81 16.26
N ILE A 18 31.67 48.71 16.85
CA ILE A 18 30.82 47.50 16.78
C ILE A 18 30.45 47.20 15.32
N SER A 19 29.94 48.18 14.57
CA SER A 19 29.53 48.00 13.17
C SER A 19 30.69 47.59 12.27
N VAL A 20 31.87 48.21 12.42
CA VAL A 20 33.07 47.82 11.65
C VAL A 20 33.55 46.42 12.04
N THR A 21 33.60 46.10 13.33
CA THR A 21 33.97 44.76 13.80
C THR A 21 33.01 43.69 13.29
N LEU A 22 31.70 43.93 13.32
CA LEU A 22 30.69 43.03 12.77
C LEU A 22 30.84 42.87 11.25
N VAL A 23 31.00 43.96 10.48
CA VAL A 23 31.20 43.86 9.02
C VAL A 23 32.48 43.08 8.68
N VAL A 24 33.57 43.29 9.43
CA VAL A 24 34.81 42.52 9.26
C VAL A 24 34.63 41.04 9.63
N LEU A 25 33.89 40.73 10.71
CA LEU A 25 33.56 39.35 11.08
C LEU A 25 32.69 38.67 10.01
N THR A 26 31.68 39.36 9.49
CA THR A 26 30.82 38.87 8.42
C THR A 26 31.62 38.63 7.14
N LEU A 27 32.54 39.52 6.76
CA LEU A 27 33.42 39.30 5.61
C LEU A 27 34.37 38.10 5.83
N LEU A 28 34.94 37.96 7.03
CA LEU A 28 35.82 36.84 7.39
C LEU A 28 35.10 35.48 7.45
N LEU A 29 33.78 35.46 7.67
CA LEU A 29 32.97 34.23 7.71
C LEU A 29 32.31 33.92 6.37
N VAL A 30 31.80 34.92 5.65
CA VAL A 30 31.07 34.74 4.38
C VAL A 30 32.02 34.48 3.20
N ILE A 31 33.21 35.08 3.16
CA ILE A 31 34.15 34.86 2.03
C ILE A 31 34.64 33.39 1.97
N PRO A 32 35.01 32.72 3.08
CA PRO A 32 35.27 31.28 3.07
C PRO A 32 34.05 30.43 2.71
N LEU A 33 32.86 30.77 3.22
CA LEU A 33 31.63 30.05 2.90
C LEU A 33 31.28 30.12 1.41
N HIS A 34 31.44 31.28 0.76
CA HIS A 34 31.20 31.40 -0.68
C HIS A 34 32.22 30.59 -1.49
N ARG A 35 33.50 30.56 -1.08
CA ARG A 35 34.53 29.72 -1.70
C ARG A 35 34.28 28.21 -1.52
N LEU A 36 33.64 27.80 -0.44
CA LEU A 36 33.20 26.41 -0.24
C LEU A 36 31.96 26.04 -1.09
N SER A 37 31.22 27.03 -1.61
CA SER A 37 30.02 26.80 -2.42
C SER A 37 30.33 26.46 -3.89
N ASP A 38 31.45 26.94 -4.43
CA ASP A 38 31.80 26.71 -5.84
C ASP A 38 32.61 25.42 -6.05
N ASP A 39 33.42 25.00 -5.07
CA ASP A 39 34.39 23.90 -5.18
C ASP A 39 33.91 22.54 -4.57
N SER A 40 32.69 22.44 -4.01
CA SER A 40 32.20 21.15 -3.44
C SER A 40 30.67 20.95 -3.45
N PRO A 41 30.11 20.24 -4.46
CA PRO A 41 28.67 19.95 -4.54
C PRO A 41 28.09 19.11 -3.39
N GLY A 42 28.93 18.37 -2.65
CA GLY A 42 28.47 17.40 -1.65
C GLY A 42 28.00 17.98 -0.32
N VAL A 43 28.42 19.21 0.05
CA VAL A 43 28.20 19.75 1.39
C VAL A 43 26.75 20.21 1.60
N TYR A 44 26.16 20.86 0.60
CA TYR A 44 24.78 21.37 0.69
C TYR A 44 23.74 20.25 0.79
N GLY A 45 24.00 19.07 0.22
CA GLY A 45 23.13 17.90 0.35
C GLY A 45 23.05 17.33 1.77
N HIS A 46 24.03 17.62 2.64
CA HIS A 46 23.96 17.30 4.06
C HIS A 46 23.26 18.39 4.89
N LEU A 47 23.36 19.66 4.47
CA LEU A 47 22.75 20.77 5.22
C LEU A 47 21.24 20.88 4.98
N THR A 48 20.76 20.63 3.77
CA THR A 48 19.31 20.52 3.50
C THR A 48 18.69 19.37 4.29
N LYS A 49 19.38 18.23 4.38
CA LYS A 49 18.94 17.05 5.16
C LYS A 49 18.83 17.32 6.67
N TYR A 50 19.59 18.27 7.20
CA TYR A 50 19.47 18.72 8.60
C TYR A 50 18.35 19.75 8.81
N LEU A 51 18.04 20.57 7.80
CA LEU A 51 16.98 21.59 7.87
C LEU A 51 15.60 21.09 7.42
N SER A 52 15.52 19.88 6.83
CA SER A 52 14.27 19.18 6.56
C SER A 52 13.69 18.42 7.77
N HIS A 53 14.37 18.45 8.94
CA HIS A 53 13.94 17.74 10.15
C HIS A 53 12.90 18.53 10.99
N GLU A 54 11.85 19.03 10.35
CA GLU A 54 10.61 19.43 11.04
C GLU A 54 9.39 19.20 10.12
N GLY A 55 9.14 17.93 9.86
CA GLY A 55 8.09 17.44 8.95
C GLY A 55 8.46 16.07 8.42
N ALA A 56 7.67 15.04 8.74
CA ALA A 56 7.90 13.70 8.23
C ALA A 56 7.56 13.66 6.73
N ALA A 57 8.58 13.70 5.88
CA ALA A 57 8.44 13.32 4.48
C ALA A 57 8.20 11.80 4.42
N TYR A 58 6.97 11.40 4.13
CA TYR A 58 6.64 10.01 3.85
C TYR A 58 7.19 9.66 2.46
N ASP A 59 8.32 8.94 2.39
CA ASP A 59 8.80 8.34 1.14
C ASP A 59 7.96 7.10 0.81
N VAL A 60 6.80 7.32 0.17
CA VAL A 60 5.80 6.28 -0.19
C VAL A 60 6.32 5.28 -1.24
N GLU A 61 7.57 5.41 -1.69
CA GLU A 61 8.26 4.36 -2.44
C GLU A 61 8.56 3.10 -1.61
N GLU A 62 8.53 3.18 -0.28
CA GLU A 62 8.47 2.01 0.60
C GLU A 62 7.02 1.83 1.11
N GLY A 63 6.43 0.67 0.81
CA GLY A 63 4.99 0.46 0.87
C GLY A 63 4.36 0.71 2.24
N PHE A 64 3.13 1.26 2.24
CA PHE A 64 2.41 1.70 3.43
C PHE A 64 2.13 0.54 4.41
N VAL A 65 3.04 0.34 5.37
CA VAL A 65 2.79 -0.50 6.55
C VAL A 65 1.83 0.24 7.47
N ALA A 66 0.52 -0.01 7.25
CA ALA A 66 -0.50 0.26 8.26
C ALA A 66 -0.04 -0.32 9.61
N ASN A 67 -0.33 0.35 10.74
CA ASN A 67 0.10 -0.12 12.06
C ASN A 67 -0.64 -1.42 12.45
N LEU A 68 -0.05 -2.59 12.09
CA LEU A 68 -0.65 -3.93 12.25
C LEU A 68 -0.76 -4.43 13.70
N ASN A 69 -0.61 -3.55 14.69
CA ASN A 69 -0.90 -3.83 16.10
C ASN A 69 -2.37 -3.46 16.42
N GLU A 70 -3.30 -4.36 16.07
CA GLU A 70 -4.72 -4.24 16.48
C GLU A 70 -4.85 -4.01 18.00
N THR A 71 -3.97 -4.63 18.80
CA THR A 71 -3.87 -4.51 20.26
C THR A 71 -3.69 -3.09 20.81
N THR A 72 -3.29 -2.12 19.99
CA THR A 72 -3.20 -0.69 20.38
C THR A 72 -4.38 0.15 19.91
N ASN A 73 -5.14 -0.32 18.91
CA ASN A 73 -6.26 0.44 18.35
C ASN A 73 -7.56 0.18 19.14
N ASP A 74 -7.78 -1.06 19.60
CA ASP A 74 -8.93 -1.41 20.45
C ASP A 74 -8.91 -0.69 21.82
N GLN A 75 -7.79 -0.08 22.25
CA GLN A 75 -7.75 0.76 23.47
C GLN A 75 -8.11 2.23 23.23
N ILE A 76 -8.14 2.72 21.99
CA ILE A 76 -8.42 4.14 21.67
C ILE A 76 -9.85 4.32 21.14
N LEU A 77 -10.49 3.24 20.67
CA LEU A 77 -11.85 3.25 20.11
C LEU A 77 -12.98 2.97 21.12
N ASN A 78 -12.65 2.67 22.39
CA ASN A 78 -13.63 2.25 23.41
C ASN A 78 -13.93 3.29 24.51
N ASP A 79 -13.31 4.49 24.49
CA ASP A 79 -13.46 5.52 25.54
C ASP A 79 -14.59 6.54 25.25
N GLU A 80 -15.83 6.04 25.22
CA GLU A 80 -17.10 6.75 25.44
C GLU A 80 -17.98 5.74 26.22
N GLU A 81 -18.61 5.99 27.37
CA GLU A 81 -19.02 7.24 28.02
C GLU A 81 -19.31 7.00 29.53
N THR A 82 -18.95 7.92 30.43
CA THR A 82 -19.45 7.91 31.84
C THR A 82 -20.01 9.28 32.22
N VAL A 83 -21.34 9.38 32.25
CA VAL A 83 -22.06 10.61 32.59
C VAL A 83 -22.32 10.69 34.11
N GLU A 84 -21.87 11.76 34.75
CA GLU A 84 -22.49 12.27 35.99
C GLU A 84 -23.02 13.70 35.76
N PRO A 85 -24.13 14.09 36.42
CA PRO A 85 -24.88 15.30 36.05
C PRO A 85 -24.29 16.58 36.65
N ALA A 86 -24.31 17.66 35.87
CA ALA A 86 -23.95 19.01 36.32
C ALA A 86 -25.18 19.84 36.74
N GLU A 87 -25.07 20.54 37.87
CA GLU A 87 -25.96 21.67 38.21
C GLU A 87 -25.33 23.03 37.82
N PRO A 88 -26.14 24.08 37.58
CA PRO A 88 -25.71 25.21 36.75
C PRO A 88 -25.13 26.41 37.52
N ALA A 89 -24.17 27.09 36.90
CA ALA A 89 -23.68 28.41 37.29
C ALA A 89 -23.73 29.40 36.10
N ARG A 90 -23.88 30.69 36.42
CA ARG A 90 -24.23 31.78 35.47
C ARG A 90 -23.06 32.27 34.61
N GLU A 91 -23.45 32.98 33.54
CA GLU A 91 -22.65 33.92 32.76
C GLU A 91 -21.82 34.89 33.63
N ILE A 92 -20.66 35.30 33.11
CA ILE A 92 -20.12 36.68 33.13
C ILE A 92 -19.17 36.79 31.92
N SER A 93 -19.10 37.99 31.32
CA SER A 93 -18.25 38.27 30.14
C SER A 93 -16.83 38.75 30.51
N TYR A 94 -15.98 38.78 29.48
CA TYR A 94 -14.71 39.51 29.35
C TYR A 94 -14.70 40.89 30.06
N ASP A 95 -13.57 41.45 30.51
CA ASP A 95 -12.46 41.85 29.62
C ASP A 95 -11.10 42.20 30.28
N THR A 96 -10.04 42.28 29.46
CA THR A 96 -8.75 43.02 29.54
C THR A 96 -7.81 43.08 30.78
N ASP A 97 -6.52 43.07 30.42
CA ASP A 97 -5.35 43.78 31.00
C ASP A 97 -4.59 43.31 32.26
N SER A 98 -3.26 43.42 32.14
CA SER A 98 -2.24 43.29 33.20
C SER A 98 -1.60 44.66 33.47
N PRO A 99 -1.04 44.94 34.68
CA PRO A 99 0.43 44.83 34.78
C PRO A 99 1.05 44.56 36.18
N GLN A 100 2.31 44.08 36.14
CA GLN A 100 3.43 44.37 37.08
C GLN A 100 3.45 43.92 38.57
N TYR A 101 4.33 42.94 38.85
CA TYR A 101 5.55 43.06 39.69
C TYR A 101 5.48 43.44 41.20
N THR A 102 5.95 42.55 42.10
CA THR A 102 6.99 42.74 43.16
C THR A 102 7.07 41.59 44.21
N GLY A 103 8.27 41.37 44.80
CA GLY A 103 8.57 40.46 45.96
C GLY A 103 8.61 38.96 45.62
N GLU A 104 9.64 38.13 45.86
CA GLU A 104 10.56 37.96 47.02
C GLU A 104 9.80 37.61 48.32
N GLU A 105 9.87 36.38 48.85
CA GLU A 105 11.04 35.85 49.59
C GLU A 105 11.15 34.28 49.62
N GLU A 106 12.18 33.76 50.29
CA GLU A 106 12.58 32.34 50.34
C GLU A 106 11.94 31.51 51.48
N LYS A 107 11.80 30.17 51.29
CA LYS A 107 12.39 29.11 52.17
C LYS A 107 12.01 27.66 51.82
N GLU A 108 13.03 26.86 51.49
CA GLU A 108 13.19 25.44 51.91
C GLU A 108 13.89 25.42 53.31
N PRO A 109 14.26 24.29 54.00
CA PRO A 109 14.36 22.89 53.53
C PRO A 109 13.90 21.77 54.51
N SER A 110 14.06 20.51 54.07
CA SER A 110 14.40 19.31 54.89
C SER A 110 13.27 18.60 55.69
N LYS A 111 13.36 17.30 56.07
CA LYS A 111 14.42 16.26 55.96
C LYS A 111 13.84 14.84 56.17
N ASN A 112 14.55 13.82 55.68
CA ASN A 112 14.79 12.41 56.11
C ASN A 112 13.90 11.72 57.21
N LEU A 113 13.81 10.38 57.37
CA LEU A 113 14.85 9.33 57.29
C LEU A 113 14.28 7.87 57.31
N GLU A 114 14.96 6.95 56.61
CA GLU A 114 15.17 5.48 56.78
C GLU A 114 14.08 4.43 57.17
N THR A 115 14.30 3.24 56.59
CA THR A 115 13.69 1.91 56.82
C THR A 115 14.21 1.22 58.10
N PRO A 116 13.61 0.10 58.55
CA PRO A 116 14.23 -1.21 58.27
C PRO A 116 13.24 -2.39 58.04
N VAL A 117 13.77 -3.58 57.73
CA VAL A 117 13.00 -4.81 57.38
C VAL A 117 13.38 -6.00 58.29
N VAL A 118 12.38 -6.63 58.90
CA VAL A 118 12.35 -7.99 59.49
C VAL A 118 10.87 -8.43 59.43
N ALA A 119 10.35 -9.59 59.01
CA ALA A 119 10.77 -10.88 58.44
C ALA A 119 9.95 -11.99 59.15
N GLN A 120 9.77 -13.13 58.47
CA GLN A 120 9.23 -14.42 58.95
C GLN A 120 7.70 -14.69 58.99
N GLN A 121 7.39 -15.77 58.27
CA GLN A 121 6.27 -16.74 58.31
C GLN A 121 6.09 -17.38 59.71
N PRO A 122 4.99 -18.13 60.02
CA PRO A 122 4.72 -19.45 59.39
C PRO A 122 3.23 -19.86 59.22
N GLU A 123 3.04 -21.12 58.83
CA GLU A 123 1.77 -21.79 58.44
C GLU A 123 0.90 -22.26 59.63
N GLY A 124 -0.32 -22.78 59.34
CA GLY A 124 -1.16 -23.48 60.31
C GLY A 124 -2.47 -24.06 59.71
N ASP A 125 -2.58 -25.39 59.68
CA ASP A 125 -3.69 -26.15 59.05
C ASP A 125 -5.07 -25.97 59.70
N LYS A 126 -6.17 -26.11 58.91
CA LYS A 126 -7.08 -27.30 58.99
C LYS A 126 -8.29 -27.31 58.02
N LYS A 127 -8.71 -28.54 57.72
CA LYS A 127 -9.99 -29.04 57.16
C LYS A 127 -10.82 -29.71 58.30
N PRO A 128 -12.07 -30.20 58.09
CA PRO A 128 -13.20 -29.70 57.27
C PRO A 128 -14.58 -29.86 57.99
N ASN A 129 -15.71 -29.57 57.28
CA ASN A 129 -17.07 -30.14 57.48
C ASN A 129 -17.80 -29.95 58.85
N ASP A 130 -19.11 -30.25 59.03
CA ASP A 130 -20.23 -30.56 58.10
C ASP A 130 -21.18 -29.32 58.00
N ASP A 131 -22.51 -29.23 57.83
CA ASP A 131 -23.74 -30.07 57.65
C ASP A 131 -24.67 -29.31 56.63
N ASP A 132 -25.90 -29.61 56.19
CA ASP A 132 -27.00 -30.62 56.31
C ASP A 132 -27.83 -30.51 54.96
N ASP A 133 -29.07 -30.94 54.63
CA ASP A 133 -30.27 -31.65 55.17
C ASP A 133 -31.10 -32.24 53.95
N GLY A 134 -32.30 -32.80 54.19
CA GLY A 134 -33.40 -33.28 53.31
C GLY A 134 -33.45 -32.93 51.80
N SER A 135 -33.77 -33.83 50.84
CA SER A 135 -34.65 -35.02 50.75
C SER A 135 -36.18 -34.70 50.59
N VAL A 136 -37.04 -35.38 49.78
CA VAL A 136 -36.89 -36.63 48.97
C VAL A 136 -38.08 -36.86 47.94
N LEU A 137 -37.88 -37.65 46.85
CA LEU A 137 -38.85 -38.35 45.92
C LEU A 137 -39.90 -37.50 45.11
N GLU A 138 -40.59 -37.87 44.00
CA GLU A 138 -40.57 -38.87 42.87
C GLU A 138 -41.48 -38.32 41.70
N VAL A 139 -41.44 -38.62 40.37
CA VAL A 139 -41.48 -39.85 39.49
C VAL A 139 -42.93 -40.44 39.33
N ASP A 140 -43.57 -40.69 38.16
CA ASP A 140 -43.33 -40.44 36.71
C ASP A 140 -44.64 -40.51 35.85
N ARG A 141 -44.61 -39.97 34.60
CA ARG A 141 -45.38 -40.29 33.34
C ARG A 141 -46.93 -40.18 33.14
N SER A 142 -47.27 -39.46 32.05
CA SER A 142 -48.08 -39.90 30.86
C SER A 142 -49.61 -39.67 30.67
N ILE A 143 -49.95 -39.39 29.38
CA ILE A 143 -51.18 -39.67 28.57
C ILE A 143 -52.31 -38.61 28.40
N GLU A 144 -52.42 -38.13 27.14
CA GLU A 144 -53.58 -37.78 26.27
C GLU A 144 -54.81 -36.96 26.73
N ILE A 145 -55.20 -35.96 25.92
CA ILE A 145 -56.36 -35.99 24.99
C ILE A 145 -56.31 -34.78 24.00
N GLU A 146 -57.04 -34.85 22.88
CA GLU A 146 -56.84 -34.06 21.63
C GLU A 146 -57.34 -32.59 21.58
N PRO A 147 -56.83 -31.78 20.61
CA PRO A 147 -57.35 -30.47 20.20
C PRO A 147 -58.38 -30.53 19.06
N THR A 148 -59.06 -29.41 18.78
CA THR A 148 -59.81 -29.16 17.53
C THR A 148 -59.15 -28.01 16.74
N LEU A 149 -58.79 -28.10 15.45
CA LEU A 149 -59.51 -28.52 14.22
C LEU A 149 -60.42 -27.40 13.69
N SER A 150 -60.44 -27.00 12.41
CA SER A 150 -59.50 -27.07 11.25
C SER A 150 -60.12 -26.31 10.07
N ASN A 151 -59.32 -25.77 9.13
CA ASN A 151 -59.31 -26.17 7.69
C ASN A 151 -58.47 -25.20 6.82
N GLN A 152 -57.58 -25.62 5.90
CA GLN A 152 -57.51 -26.77 4.96
C GLN A 152 -58.37 -26.57 3.68
N ILE A 153 -58.03 -27.11 2.49
CA ILE A 153 -56.81 -27.62 1.81
C ILE A 153 -57.21 -27.79 0.33
N HIS A 154 -56.28 -27.78 -0.65
CA HIS A 154 -56.25 -28.85 -1.67
C HIS A 154 -54.91 -29.03 -2.40
N SER A 155 -54.36 -30.24 -2.26
CA SER A 155 -53.32 -30.86 -3.08
C SER A 155 -53.44 -32.40 -2.94
N THR A 156 -53.16 -33.15 -4.00
CA THR A 156 -53.37 -34.62 -4.13
C THR A 156 -52.64 -35.12 -5.41
N LYS A 157 -52.16 -36.38 -5.60
CA LYS A 157 -51.81 -37.59 -4.79
C LYS A 157 -51.32 -38.68 -5.81
N ILE A 158 -50.45 -39.70 -5.64
CA ILE A 158 -49.48 -40.28 -4.65
C ILE A 158 -48.24 -40.75 -5.50
N TYR A 159 -47.19 -41.53 -5.17
CA TYR A 159 -46.70 -42.51 -4.15
C TYR A 159 -45.17 -42.21 -3.88
N SER A 160 -44.26 -42.90 -3.16
CA SER A 160 -44.05 -44.24 -2.55
C SER A 160 -43.69 -45.42 -3.52
N GLU A 161 -42.85 -46.44 -3.21
CA GLU A 161 -41.83 -46.66 -2.14
C GLU A 161 -40.95 -47.92 -2.44
N ALA A 162 -39.69 -47.98 -1.94
CA ALA A 162 -38.85 -49.20 -1.70
C ALA A 162 -38.50 -50.19 -2.88
N SER A 163 -37.47 -51.07 -2.86
CA SER A 163 -36.18 -51.17 -2.15
C SER A 163 -35.25 -52.24 -2.80
N GLU A 164 -33.96 -52.30 -2.39
CA GLU A 164 -32.98 -53.42 -2.48
C GLU A 164 -32.37 -53.95 -3.82
N GLU A 165 -31.12 -53.51 -4.03
CA GLU A 165 -29.87 -54.32 -4.13
C GLU A 165 -29.40 -55.08 -5.42
N THR A 166 -28.06 -55.12 -5.54
CA THR A 166 -27.16 -55.96 -6.38
C THR A 166 -26.97 -55.66 -7.88
N SER A 167 -25.88 -54.97 -8.21
CA SER A 167 -24.82 -55.46 -9.13
C SER A 167 -23.60 -54.53 -9.16
N LYS A 168 -22.45 -55.02 -9.65
CA LYS A 168 -21.14 -54.36 -9.56
C LYS A 168 -20.93 -53.29 -10.65
N PRO A 169 -20.16 -52.21 -10.39
CA PRO A 169 -19.34 -51.58 -11.43
C PRO A 169 -18.11 -52.46 -11.71
N GLU A 170 -17.79 -52.69 -12.99
CA GLU A 170 -16.54 -53.35 -13.37
C GLU A 170 -15.35 -52.37 -13.37
N ALA A 171 -14.19 -52.84 -12.87
CA ALA A 171 -12.95 -52.08 -12.95
C ALA A 171 -12.25 -52.36 -14.28
N ILE A 172 -12.09 -51.34 -15.13
CA ILE A 172 -11.26 -51.40 -16.33
C ILE A 172 -9.92 -50.74 -16.03
N GLU A 173 -8.93 -51.56 -15.68
CA GLU A 173 -7.55 -51.14 -15.47
C GLU A 173 -6.81 -51.10 -16.82
N ILE A 174 -6.53 -49.90 -17.35
CA ILE A 174 -5.67 -49.73 -18.53
C ILE A 174 -4.24 -49.40 -18.08
N LYS A 175 -3.41 -50.44 -17.96
CA LYS A 175 -1.96 -50.30 -17.80
C LYS A 175 -1.28 -49.89 -19.13
N PRO A 176 -0.11 -49.21 -19.08
CA PRO A 176 0.57 -48.71 -20.27
C PRO A 176 1.09 -49.85 -21.16
N GLN A 177 1.08 -49.62 -22.47
CA GLN A 177 1.56 -50.59 -23.46
C GLN A 177 3.01 -50.30 -23.86
N GLY A 178 3.90 -51.25 -23.57
CA GLY A 178 5.32 -51.23 -23.96
C GLY A 178 5.73 -52.46 -24.77
N ASP A 179 7.04 -52.56 -25.00
CA ASP A 179 7.78 -53.61 -25.73
C ASP A 179 7.69 -53.53 -27.28
N LYS A 180 8.77 -53.76 -28.05
CA LYS A 180 9.87 -54.74 -27.86
C LYS A 180 11.28 -54.16 -28.16
N ILE A 181 12.28 -54.41 -27.30
CA ILE A 181 13.30 -55.51 -27.33
C ILE A 181 14.26 -55.44 -28.55
N GLY A 182 15.59 -55.48 -28.40
CA GLY A 182 16.39 -55.52 -27.16
C GLY A 182 17.88 -55.91 -27.33
N GLU A 183 18.59 -55.93 -26.20
CA GLU A 183 19.91 -56.55 -25.87
C GLU A 183 21.01 -56.76 -26.94
N ASN A 184 22.23 -56.29 -26.62
CA ASN A 184 23.36 -57.21 -26.40
C ASN A 184 24.51 -56.58 -25.58
N LYS A 185 25.56 -57.38 -25.28
CA LYS A 185 26.51 -57.18 -24.16
C LYS A 185 27.82 -56.46 -24.50
N ALA A 186 28.45 -56.00 -23.41
CA ALA A 186 29.75 -55.35 -23.26
C ALA A 186 30.96 -55.93 -24.02
N ASP A 187 31.97 -55.08 -24.23
CA ASP A 187 33.32 -55.33 -23.67
C ASP A 187 34.05 -53.99 -23.35
N ASN A 188 35.30 -54.08 -22.90
CA ASN A 188 36.18 -53.00 -22.45
C ASN A 188 36.80 -52.19 -23.61
N ASP A 189 37.06 -50.89 -23.41
CA ASP A 189 38.46 -50.39 -23.47
C ASP A 189 38.64 -49.03 -22.75
N LYS A 190 39.89 -48.56 -22.61
CA LYS A 190 40.28 -47.30 -21.94
C LYS A 190 41.12 -46.38 -22.89
N PRO A 191 41.70 -45.25 -22.44
CA PRO A 191 41.46 -43.96 -23.09
C PRO A 191 42.60 -43.47 -24.00
N GLN A 192 42.32 -42.47 -24.84
CA GLN A 192 43.38 -41.58 -25.34
C GLN A 192 42.90 -40.15 -25.66
N GLN A 193 43.73 -39.17 -25.30
CA GLN A 193 43.72 -37.81 -25.86
C GLN A 193 44.69 -37.76 -27.04
N VAL A 194 44.38 -36.98 -28.08
CA VAL A 194 45.39 -36.33 -28.95
C VAL A 194 44.86 -34.96 -29.38
N GLU A 195 45.72 -33.94 -29.37
CA GLU A 195 45.43 -32.58 -29.83
C GLU A 195 45.65 -32.43 -31.36
N ASN A 196 45.08 -31.41 -32.02
CA ASN A 196 45.87 -30.23 -32.44
C ASN A 196 45.10 -29.15 -33.23
N LYS A 197 45.39 -27.91 -32.82
CA LYS A 197 45.56 -26.63 -33.55
C LYS A 197 45.29 -26.55 -35.06
N ILE A 198 44.73 -25.40 -35.47
CA ILE A 198 45.28 -24.50 -36.51
C ILE A 198 45.02 -23.04 -36.06
N HIS A 199 45.73 -22.06 -36.62
CA HIS A 199 45.89 -20.69 -36.10
C HIS A 199 45.31 -19.58 -37.01
N ASP A 200 44.99 -18.45 -36.36
CA ASP A 200 45.18 -17.05 -36.79
C ASP A 200 44.30 -16.31 -37.83
N ASN A 201 43.78 -15.19 -37.31
CA ASN A 201 43.79 -13.80 -37.83
C ASN A 201 42.60 -13.20 -38.61
N ASP A 202 42.56 -11.86 -38.45
CA ASP A 202 41.66 -10.84 -39.00
C ASP A 202 40.14 -10.99 -38.79
N ASP A 203 39.59 -10.12 -37.92
CA ASP A 203 38.59 -9.16 -38.41
C ASP A 203 38.59 -7.83 -37.61
N LYS A 204 37.97 -6.80 -38.18
CA LYS A 204 38.02 -5.40 -37.72
C LYS A 204 36.72 -4.96 -37.06
N ARG A 205 36.85 -4.22 -35.96
CA ARG A 205 35.77 -3.51 -35.26
C ARG A 205 35.16 -2.40 -36.14
N PRO A 206 33.81 -2.30 -36.20
CA PRO A 206 33.12 -1.02 -36.21
C PRO A 206 32.46 -0.72 -34.86
N SER A 207 32.32 0.56 -34.54
CA SER A 207 31.71 1.05 -33.29
C SER A 207 30.21 1.33 -33.47
N GLY A 208 29.48 1.45 -32.36
CA GLY A 208 28.02 1.61 -32.35
C GLY A 208 27.49 2.80 -33.14
N ILE A 209 26.28 2.62 -33.70
CA ILE A 209 25.53 3.63 -34.46
C ILE A 209 25.14 4.79 -33.52
N LYS A 210 25.45 6.02 -33.92
CA LYS A 210 24.96 7.24 -33.28
C LYS A 210 23.71 7.74 -33.99
N VAL A 211 22.66 8.07 -33.22
CA VAL A 211 21.49 8.80 -33.72
C VAL A 211 21.86 10.28 -33.91
N PRO A 212 21.42 10.98 -34.98
CA PRO A 212 21.74 12.38 -35.21
C PRO A 212 21.06 13.35 -34.22
N ASP A 213 21.80 14.37 -33.79
CA ASP A 213 21.28 15.55 -33.09
C ASP A 213 20.68 16.56 -34.09
N LEU A 214 19.53 17.17 -33.75
CA LEU A 214 18.80 18.13 -34.58
C LEU A 214 18.68 19.51 -33.90
N THR A 215 19.83 20.09 -33.55
CA THR A 215 19.93 21.45 -33.01
C THR A 215 19.83 22.55 -34.09
N GLN A 216 18.63 22.83 -34.60
CA GLN A 216 18.41 24.00 -35.49
C GLN A 216 18.43 25.33 -34.72
N LYS A 217 19.45 26.15 -34.99
CA LYS A 217 19.51 27.55 -34.58
C LYS A 217 18.69 28.43 -35.53
N HIS A 218 17.58 28.99 -35.05
CA HIS A 218 16.96 30.14 -35.71
C HIS A 218 17.87 31.38 -35.57
N LYS A 219 18.06 32.10 -36.68
CA LYS A 219 18.59 33.46 -36.70
C LYS A 219 17.54 34.37 -37.33
N TYR A 220 17.22 35.46 -36.64
CA TYR A 220 16.50 36.58 -37.23
C TYR A 220 17.42 37.37 -38.17
N LEU A 221 16.86 37.81 -39.30
CA LEU A 221 17.27 39.00 -40.06
C LEU A 221 15.99 39.64 -40.63
N GLU A 222 15.98 40.96 -40.72
CA GLU A 222 14.77 41.77 -40.97
C GLU A 222 14.79 42.45 -42.36
N ASN A 223 13.59 42.67 -42.93
CA ASN A 223 13.18 43.73 -43.89
C ASN A 223 13.96 43.84 -45.24
N GLU A 224 13.49 44.45 -46.33
CA GLU A 224 12.40 45.41 -46.60
C GLU A 224 11.67 45.15 -47.96
N ASP A 225 10.51 45.80 -48.14
CA ASP A 225 9.87 46.34 -49.37
C ASP A 225 10.10 45.77 -50.80
N GLY A 226 8.99 45.56 -51.53
CA GLY A 226 9.02 45.21 -52.97
C GLY A 226 7.66 45.27 -53.71
N LYS A 227 7.17 46.48 -54.02
CA LYS A 227 5.88 46.76 -54.71
C LYS A 227 5.62 45.98 -56.02
N GLY A 228 4.34 45.64 -56.28
CA GLY A 228 3.71 46.09 -57.54
C GLY A 228 2.81 45.13 -58.36
N ALA A 229 1.56 45.60 -58.59
CA ALA A 229 0.64 45.39 -59.72
C ALA A 229 0.25 43.97 -60.23
N THR A 230 -1.00 43.50 -60.12
CA THR A 230 -2.28 43.77 -60.85
C THR A 230 -2.53 42.98 -62.17
N ALA A 231 -3.60 42.17 -62.17
CA ALA A 231 -4.35 41.62 -63.33
C ALA A 231 -3.61 40.64 -64.28
N THR A 232 -4.25 39.77 -65.09
CA THR A 232 -5.67 39.67 -65.53
C THR A 232 -6.13 38.20 -65.66
N LYS A 233 -7.45 37.93 -65.65
CA LYS A 233 -8.03 36.62 -66.02
C LYS A 233 -7.79 36.27 -67.50
N ALA A 234 -7.65 34.96 -67.82
CA ALA A 234 -8.72 34.16 -68.47
C ALA A 234 -8.18 33.03 -69.36
N SER A 235 -8.66 31.79 -69.15
CA SER A 235 -9.34 30.95 -70.17
C SER A 235 -9.72 29.59 -69.58
N GLU A 236 -10.97 29.18 -69.78
CA GLU A 236 -11.42 27.79 -69.64
C GLU A 236 -11.44 27.14 -71.03
N VAL A 237 -10.99 25.89 -71.17
CA VAL A 237 -11.41 25.02 -72.29
C VAL A 237 -11.73 23.62 -71.77
N SER A 238 -12.87 23.14 -72.24
CA SER A 238 -13.64 21.99 -71.80
C SER A 238 -13.05 20.59 -72.11
N SER A 239 -13.40 19.64 -71.23
CA SER A 239 -13.83 18.25 -71.47
C SER A 239 -12.91 17.13 -72.05
N THR A 240 -12.92 16.02 -71.29
CA THR A 240 -12.98 14.60 -71.70
C THR A 240 -11.89 13.96 -72.57
N THR A 241 -11.27 12.91 -72.03
CA THR A 241 -11.44 11.52 -72.53
C THR A 241 -11.20 10.54 -71.38
N SER A 242 -11.93 9.42 -71.35
CA SER A 242 -11.81 8.37 -70.33
C SER A 242 -10.77 7.32 -70.69
N ILE A 243 -10.03 6.81 -69.70
CA ILE A 243 -9.37 5.50 -69.76
C ILE A 243 -9.80 4.71 -68.52
N ALA A 244 -10.75 3.81 -68.70
CA ALA A 244 -11.17 2.87 -67.66
C ALA A 244 -10.17 1.72 -67.54
N GLY A 245 -9.06 1.96 -66.84
CA GLY A 245 -8.13 0.92 -66.43
C GLY A 245 -8.73 0.10 -65.29
N ALA A 246 -9.22 -1.11 -65.57
CA ALA A 246 -9.81 -1.99 -64.57
C ALA A 246 -8.74 -2.56 -63.63
N PHE A 247 -8.48 -1.87 -62.52
CA PHE A 247 -7.79 -2.45 -61.37
C PHE A 247 -8.72 -3.46 -60.68
N THR A 248 -8.69 -4.71 -61.13
CA THR A 248 -9.09 -5.84 -60.26
C THR A 248 -8.21 -5.80 -59.01
N PRO A 249 -8.77 -5.70 -57.80
CA PRO A 249 -7.99 -5.94 -56.59
C PRO A 249 -7.42 -7.36 -56.68
N SER A 250 -6.10 -7.50 -56.51
CA SER A 250 -5.55 -8.80 -56.18
C SER A 250 -6.26 -9.28 -54.93
N GLN A 251 -6.68 -10.54 -54.89
CA GLN A 251 -7.27 -11.11 -53.69
C GLN A 251 -6.29 -10.86 -52.54
N THR A 252 -6.73 -10.08 -51.55
CA THR A 252 -6.10 -10.07 -50.24
C THR A 252 -6.22 -11.49 -49.74
N ALA A 253 -5.11 -12.22 -49.66
CA ALA A 253 -5.07 -13.42 -48.86
C ALA A 253 -5.55 -13.01 -47.46
N GLU A 254 -6.65 -13.60 -47.01
CA GLU A 254 -7.03 -13.49 -45.62
C GLU A 254 -5.87 -14.07 -44.82
N LEU A 255 -5.14 -13.18 -44.14
CA LEU A 255 -4.27 -13.62 -43.08
C LEU A 255 -5.22 -14.23 -42.05
N ASP A 256 -5.21 -15.55 -41.95
CA ASP A 256 -5.68 -16.31 -40.79
C ASP A 256 -4.84 -15.87 -39.58
N VAL A 257 -5.10 -14.66 -39.10
CA VAL A 257 -4.78 -14.23 -37.74
C VAL A 257 -5.54 -15.21 -36.88
N PRO A 258 -4.87 -16.11 -36.14
CA PRO A 258 -5.59 -17.09 -35.32
C PRO A 258 -6.47 -16.30 -34.36
N SER A 259 -7.77 -16.56 -34.39
CA SER A 259 -8.72 -15.93 -33.49
C SER A 259 -8.35 -16.33 -32.06
N GLY A 260 -7.51 -15.50 -31.42
CA GLY A 260 -7.06 -15.72 -30.06
C GLY A 260 -8.24 -15.69 -29.09
N PRO A 261 -8.00 -15.90 -27.78
CA PRO A 261 -9.06 -15.96 -26.76
C PRO A 261 -10.02 -14.75 -26.76
N LEU A 262 -9.61 -13.64 -27.39
CA LEU A 262 -10.40 -12.43 -27.60
C LEU A 262 -11.72 -12.63 -28.38
N SER A 263 -11.88 -13.68 -29.19
CA SER A 263 -13.13 -13.87 -29.97
C SER A 263 -14.32 -14.39 -29.15
N ASN A 264 -14.10 -14.90 -27.93
CA ASN A 264 -15.14 -15.56 -27.12
C ASN A 264 -15.62 -14.74 -25.92
N TRP A 265 -15.35 -13.43 -25.88
CA TRP A 265 -15.84 -12.51 -24.83
C TRP A 265 -17.33 -12.12 -24.97
N THR A 266 -18.18 -13.07 -25.38
CA THR A 266 -19.63 -12.93 -25.20
C THR A 266 -19.94 -13.02 -23.71
N GLY A 267 -20.49 -11.96 -23.11
CA GLY A 267 -20.81 -11.93 -21.68
C GLY A 267 -19.70 -11.35 -20.78
N VAL A 268 -18.91 -10.37 -21.23
CA VAL A 268 -17.86 -9.74 -20.38
C VAL A 268 -18.40 -9.24 -19.03
N CYS A 269 -19.64 -8.75 -19.01
CA CYS A 269 -20.34 -8.29 -17.80
C CYS A 269 -21.27 -9.35 -17.17
N GLU A 270 -21.21 -10.60 -17.63
CA GLU A 270 -21.90 -11.70 -16.96
C GLU A 270 -21.37 -11.87 -15.53
N GLY A 271 -22.28 -12.11 -14.58
CA GLY A 271 -21.97 -12.20 -13.15
C GLY A 271 -21.55 -10.88 -12.49
N PHE A 272 -21.52 -9.75 -13.21
CA PHE A 272 -21.28 -8.45 -12.59
C PHE A 272 -22.46 -8.07 -11.67
N PRO A 273 -22.21 -7.54 -10.47
CA PRO A 273 -23.28 -7.25 -9.52
C PRO A 273 -24.13 -6.06 -9.98
N ASN A 274 -25.43 -6.08 -9.65
CA ASN A 274 -26.27 -4.89 -9.78
C ASN A 274 -25.72 -3.77 -8.88
N THR A 275 -25.34 -2.61 -9.44
CA THR A 275 -24.82 -1.43 -8.73
C THR A 275 -25.87 -0.35 -8.42
N ASP A 276 -27.17 -0.66 -8.46
CA ASP A 276 -28.27 0.21 -8.00
C ASP A 276 -27.95 0.85 -6.64
N GLY A 277 -28.20 2.16 -6.55
CA GLY A 277 -27.90 2.99 -5.39
C GLY A 277 -26.43 3.43 -5.24
N ILE A 278 -25.50 2.84 -6.01
CA ILE A 278 -24.05 3.07 -5.86
C ILE A 278 -23.56 4.04 -6.95
N MET A 279 -22.57 4.86 -6.62
CA MET A 279 -21.91 5.81 -7.52
C MET A 279 -20.40 5.74 -7.36
N LEU A 280 -19.68 5.44 -8.44
CA LEU A 280 -18.21 5.50 -8.46
C LEU A 280 -17.75 6.93 -8.76
N VAL A 281 -16.85 7.43 -7.91
CA VAL A 281 -16.08 8.66 -8.10
C VAL A 281 -14.61 8.27 -8.22
N MET A 282 -14.08 8.26 -9.44
CA MET A 282 -12.69 7.88 -9.72
C MET A 282 -11.81 9.11 -9.93
N LYS A 283 -10.78 9.25 -9.09
CA LYS A 283 -9.80 10.35 -9.12
C LYS A 283 -8.58 10.00 -9.98
N THR A 284 -8.04 10.97 -10.73
CA THR A 284 -6.73 10.87 -11.39
C THR A 284 -6.00 12.22 -11.41
N GLY A 285 -4.74 12.25 -11.85
CA GLY A 285 -4.04 13.48 -12.26
C GLY A 285 -3.97 13.57 -13.79
N ALA A 286 -4.06 14.76 -14.37
CA ALA A 286 -4.15 14.94 -15.82
C ALA A 286 -2.84 14.61 -16.58
N THR A 287 -1.74 14.43 -15.83
CA THR A 287 -0.47 13.85 -16.28
C THR A 287 -0.49 12.32 -16.39
N GLU A 288 -1.40 11.64 -15.68
CA GLU A 288 -1.52 10.18 -15.61
C GLU A 288 -2.85 9.64 -16.19
N ALA A 289 -3.82 10.51 -16.46
CA ALA A 289 -5.15 10.11 -16.95
C ALA A 289 -5.07 9.18 -18.18
N PHE A 290 -4.20 9.49 -19.14
CA PHE A 290 -3.99 8.70 -20.36
C PHE A 290 -3.16 7.42 -20.15
N THR A 291 -2.48 7.24 -19.02
CA THR A 291 -1.73 6.01 -18.70
C THR A 291 -2.52 5.07 -17.79
N LYS A 292 -3.25 5.62 -16.80
CA LYS A 292 -3.98 4.83 -15.79
C LYS A 292 -5.44 4.53 -16.15
N LEU A 293 -6.24 5.52 -16.59
CA LEU A 293 -7.68 5.31 -16.83
C LEU A 293 -8.02 4.27 -17.93
N PRO A 294 -7.29 4.14 -19.05
CA PRO A 294 -7.64 3.18 -20.10
C PRO A 294 -7.73 1.73 -19.61
N ALA A 295 -6.90 1.34 -18.62
CA ALA A 295 -6.96 0.00 -18.04
C ALA A 295 -8.30 -0.26 -17.33
N HIS A 296 -8.84 0.73 -16.61
CA HIS A 296 -10.16 0.63 -15.96
C HIS A 296 -11.32 0.68 -16.97
N LEU A 297 -11.23 1.56 -17.97
CA LEU A 297 -12.23 1.73 -19.03
C LEU A 297 -12.41 0.46 -19.88
N LEU A 298 -11.33 -0.31 -20.08
CA LEU A 298 -11.33 -1.58 -20.82
C LEU A 298 -11.61 -2.82 -19.93
N THR A 299 -11.71 -2.66 -18.61
CA THR A 299 -11.94 -3.74 -17.64
C THR A 299 -13.26 -3.57 -16.89
N SER A 300 -13.25 -3.21 -15.61
CA SER A 300 -14.47 -3.23 -14.77
C SER A 300 -15.47 -2.11 -15.11
N LEU A 301 -15.01 -0.94 -15.58
CA LEU A 301 -15.88 0.21 -15.84
C LEU A 301 -16.76 0.04 -17.08
N GLN A 302 -16.48 -0.95 -17.94
CA GLN A 302 -17.37 -1.28 -19.07
C GLN A 302 -18.69 -1.92 -18.62
N CYS A 303 -18.78 -2.34 -17.35
CA CYS A 303 -19.93 -2.99 -16.74
C CYS A 303 -20.68 -2.10 -15.72
N LEU A 304 -20.32 -0.81 -15.63
CA LEU A 304 -21.03 0.20 -14.83
C LEU A 304 -21.84 1.11 -15.76
N ASP A 305 -23.12 1.32 -15.45
CA ASP A 305 -24.00 2.19 -16.23
C ASP A 305 -23.68 3.69 -16.06
N ASP A 306 -23.12 4.09 -14.91
CA ASP A 306 -22.96 5.49 -14.50
C ASP A 306 -21.80 5.65 -13.49
N TYR A 307 -20.85 6.55 -13.79
CA TYR A 307 -19.70 6.88 -12.94
C TYR A 307 -19.14 8.28 -13.26
N LEU A 308 -18.35 8.83 -12.34
CA LEU A 308 -17.71 10.13 -12.46
C LEU A 308 -16.18 9.97 -12.49
N LEU A 309 -15.53 10.61 -13.47
CA LEU A 309 -14.07 10.69 -13.60
C LEU A 309 -13.62 12.12 -13.28
N PHE A 310 -12.77 12.31 -12.27
CA PHE A 310 -12.36 13.62 -11.78
C PHE A 310 -10.83 13.81 -11.76
N SER A 311 -10.37 15.02 -12.08
CA SER A 311 -8.95 15.35 -12.15
C SER A 311 -8.63 16.83 -11.92
N ASP A 312 -7.37 17.20 -12.09
CA ASP A 312 -6.83 18.56 -12.04
C ASP A 312 -6.83 19.26 -13.43
N LEU A 313 -7.57 18.73 -14.40
CA LEU A 313 -7.83 19.36 -15.70
C LEU A 313 -9.08 18.76 -16.36
N ASP A 314 -9.84 19.56 -17.10
CA ASP A 314 -10.92 19.08 -17.96
C ASP A 314 -10.29 18.35 -19.17
N GLN A 315 -10.49 17.02 -19.25
CA GLN A 315 -9.88 16.16 -20.28
C GLN A 315 -10.92 15.20 -20.89
N GLN A 316 -10.63 14.69 -22.08
CA GLN A 316 -11.48 13.74 -22.80
C GLN A 316 -10.66 12.55 -23.29
N ILE A 317 -11.10 11.32 -22.99
CA ILE A 317 -10.56 10.08 -23.56
C ILE A 317 -11.71 9.41 -24.33
N ASP A 318 -11.65 9.38 -25.66
CA ASP A 318 -12.76 8.91 -26.51
C ASP A 318 -14.11 9.57 -26.13
N LYS A 319 -15.11 8.80 -25.68
CA LYS A 319 -16.41 9.29 -25.19
C LYS A 319 -16.42 9.67 -23.71
N TYR A 320 -15.35 9.39 -22.98
CA TYR A 320 -15.26 9.55 -21.53
C TYR A 320 -14.72 10.94 -21.15
N GLN A 321 -15.60 11.77 -20.57
CA GLN A 321 -15.25 13.07 -20.00
C GLN A 321 -14.65 12.87 -18.61
N ILE A 322 -13.52 13.54 -18.39
CA ILE A 322 -12.84 13.70 -17.11
C ILE A 322 -13.02 15.17 -16.73
N TYR A 323 -13.57 15.44 -15.55
CA TYR A 323 -13.88 16.81 -15.14
C TYR A 323 -12.80 17.39 -14.24
N ASP A 324 -12.44 18.64 -14.51
CA ASP A 324 -11.67 19.49 -13.61
C ASP A 324 -12.49 19.73 -12.34
N VAL A 325 -11.93 19.39 -11.17
CA VAL A 325 -12.50 19.76 -9.87
C VAL A 325 -11.73 20.90 -9.19
N LEU A 326 -10.67 21.43 -9.80
CA LEU A 326 -9.85 22.53 -9.26
C LEU A 326 -10.09 23.88 -9.98
N LYS A 327 -10.79 23.91 -11.11
CA LYS A 327 -11.14 25.15 -11.83
C LYS A 327 -11.84 26.21 -10.99
N ASP A 328 -12.70 25.79 -10.08
CA ASP A 328 -13.50 26.67 -9.21
C ASP A 328 -12.76 27.05 -7.90
N VAL A 329 -11.50 26.62 -7.71
CA VAL A 329 -10.62 27.06 -6.61
C VAL A 329 -10.36 28.56 -6.70
N LYS A 330 -10.57 29.26 -5.58
CA LYS A 330 -10.54 30.73 -5.48
C LYS A 330 -9.12 31.32 -5.52
N ASP A 331 -9.03 32.58 -5.92
CA ASP A 331 -7.75 33.31 -6.10
C ASP A 331 -7.06 33.76 -4.80
N ASP A 332 -7.60 33.48 -3.62
CA ASP A 332 -6.93 33.58 -2.31
C ASP A 332 -6.27 32.26 -1.88
N VAL A 333 -6.81 31.12 -2.35
CA VAL A 333 -6.12 29.83 -2.33
C VAL A 333 -5.04 29.79 -3.41
N ARG A 334 -5.39 29.93 -4.69
CA ARG A 334 -4.51 29.63 -5.84
C ARG A 334 -3.30 30.57 -5.99
N ARG A 335 -3.44 31.84 -5.66
CA ARG A 335 -2.49 32.90 -6.04
C ARG A 335 -1.20 32.88 -5.20
N GLY A 336 -0.07 32.71 -5.87
CA GLY A 336 1.26 32.77 -5.25
C GLY A 336 1.68 31.52 -4.49
N ARG A 337 0.95 30.40 -4.66
CA ARG A 337 1.28 29.10 -4.04
C ARG A 337 1.84 28.14 -5.08
N LYS A 338 2.94 27.48 -4.72
CA LYS A 338 3.66 26.57 -5.62
C LYS A 338 2.90 25.28 -5.88
N GLU A 339 1.99 24.87 -4.99
CA GLU A 339 1.12 23.72 -5.23
C GLU A 339 0.28 23.87 -6.51
N PHE A 340 -0.02 25.10 -6.93
CA PHE A 340 -0.74 25.39 -8.18
C PHE A 340 0.18 25.69 -9.38
N ASP A 341 1.51 25.59 -9.26
CA ASP A 341 2.42 25.72 -10.40
C ASP A 341 2.18 24.60 -11.43
N LEU A 342 1.88 23.38 -10.96
CA LEU A 342 1.47 22.26 -11.81
C LEU A 342 0.13 22.53 -12.50
N TYR A 343 -0.91 22.89 -11.75
CA TYR A 343 -2.22 23.23 -12.30
C TYR A 343 -2.13 24.33 -13.37
N LYS A 344 -1.34 25.37 -13.10
CA LYS A 344 -1.07 26.43 -14.07
C LYS A 344 -0.37 25.91 -15.32
N ALA A 345 0.67 25.09 -15.17
CA ALA A 345 1.37 24.48 -16.30
C ALA A 345 0.46 23.54 -17.12
N GLN A 346 -0.54 22.91 -16.49
CA GLN A 346 -1.51 22.05 -17.16
C GLN A 346 -2.56 22.85 -17.95
N VAL A 347 -3.16 23.88 -17.35
CA VAL A 347 -4.18 24.75 -17.98
C VAL A 347 -3.59 25.62 -19.08
N ASP A 348 -2.37 26.15 -18.91
CA ASP A 348 -1.71 26.98 -19.93
C ASP A 348 -1.17 26.14 -21.13
N CYS A 349 -1.25 24.80 -21.09
CA CYS A 349 -0.60 23.91 -22.06
C CYS A 349 -1.38 23.80 -23.40
N PRO A 350 -0.83 24.26 -24.55
CA PRO A 350 -1.50 24.19 -25.85
C PRO A 350 -1.25 22.87 -26.61
N ILE A 351 -0.64 21.88 -25.97
CA ILE A 351 -0.10 20.63 -26.54
C ILE A 351 -0.29 19.47 -25.54
N PRO A 352 0.08 18.21 -25.84
CA PRO A 352 -0.04 17.12 -24.86
C PRO A 352 0.75 17.38 -23.57
N GLN A 353 0.11 17.12 -22.43
CA GLN A 353 0.56 17.50 -21.08
C GLN A 353 2.02 17.13 -20.78
N GLN A 354 2.48 15.96 -21.23
CA GLN A 354 3.85 15.47 -21.08
C GLN A 354 4.95 16.47 -21.49
N TYR A 355 4.66 17.41 -22.40
CA TYR A 355 5.62 18.42 -22.86
C TYR A 355 5.67 19.66 -21.96
N CYS A 356 4.56 20.01 -21.31
CA CYS A 356 4.46 21.17 -20.41
C CYS A 356 4.86 20.81 -18.97
N THR A 357 4.55 19.59 -18.53
CA THR A 357 4.84 19.11 -17.16
C THR A 357 6.17 18.36 -17.04
N ALA A 358 7.00 18.33 -18.10
CA ALA A 358 8.25 17.55 -18.15
C ALA A 358 9.30 17.89 -17.07
N GLY A 359 9.23 19.09 -16.50
CA GLY A 359 10.09 19.55 -15.39
C GLY A 359 9.48 19.38 -14.00
N LEU A 360 8.29 18.78 -13.89
CA LEU A 360 7.54 18.59 -12.65
C LEU A 360 7.55 17.12 -12.22
N THR A 361 7.37 16.89 -10.93
CA THR A 361 7.57 15.58 -10.29
C THR A 361 6.28 15.02 -9.69
N GLY A 362 6.27 13.74 -9.31
CA GLY A 362 5.15 13.15 -8.56
C GLY A 362 4.85 13.88 -7.23
N LYS A 363 5.85 14.57 -6.64
CA LYS A 363 5.65 15.43 -5.47
C LYS A 363 4.83 16.67 -5.80
N ASP A 364 4.99 17.25 -6.98
CA ASP A 364 4.20 18.40 -7.42
C ASP A 364 2.76 17.98 -7.72
N GLY A 365 2.58 16.76 -8.26
CA GLY A 365 1.29 16.08 -8.34
C GLY A 365 0.62 15.93 -6.98
N TRP A 366 1.31 15.32 -6.00
CA TRP A 366 0.80 15.13 -4.64
C TRP A 366 0.45 16.47 -3.94
N ASN A 367 1.29 17.48 -4.09
CA ASN A 367 1.05 18.82 -3.55
C ASN A 367 -0.24 19.47 -4.07
N LEU A 368 -0.61 19.21 -5.32
CA LEU A 368 -1.86 19.68 -5.93
C LEU A 368 -3.06 18.78 -5.58
N ASP A 369 -2.84 17.47 -5.51
CA ASP A 369 -3.90 16.47 -5.36
C ASP A 369 -4.70 16.62 -4.05
N LYS A 370 -4.05 17.07 -2.97
CA LYS A 370 -4.68 17.34 -1.66
C LYS A 370 -5.91 18.25 -1.74
N TYR A 371 -5.99 19.14 -2.72
CA TYR A 371 -7.13 20.05 -2.92
C TYR A 371 -8.36 19.35 -3.51
N LYS A 372 -8.18 18.31 -4.34
CA LYS A 372 -9.30 17.69 -5.09
C LYS A 372 -10.39 17.12 -4.19
N PHE A 373 -10.02 16.60 -3.03
CA PHE A 373 -10.89 15.74 -2.20
C PHE A 373 -12.25 16.37 -1.87
N LEU A 374 -12.31 17.62 -1.42
CA LEU A 374 -13.58 18.26 -1.04
C LEU A 374 -14.34 18.82 -2.24
N HIS A 375 -13.64 19.30 -3.28
CA HIS A 375 -14.27 19.68 -4.55
C HIS A 375 -14.94 18.46 -5.23
N MET A 376 -14.34 17.26 -5.15
CA MET A 376 -14.97 16.02 -5.61
C MET A 376 -16.27 15.69 -4.84
N VAL A 377 -16.38 16.05 -3.55
CA VAL A 377 -17.62 15.86 -2.76
C VAL A 377 -18.73 16.77 -3.27
N GLU A 378 -18.43 18.07 -3.41
CA GLU A 378 -19.38 19.04 -3.96
C GLU A 378 -19.81 18.65 -5.38
N LYS A 379 -18.86 18.31 -6.26
CA LYS A 379 -19.13 17.97 -7.66
C LYS A 379 -19.86 16.64 -7.84
N ALA A 380 -19.54 15.61 -7.05
CA ALA A 380 -20.27 14.34 -7.07
C ALA A 380 -21.71 14.52 -6.60
N TRP A 381 -21.94 15.32 -5.56
CA TRP A 381 -23.28 15.61 -5.07
C TRP A 381 -24.09 16.48 -6.04
N GLU A 382 -23.49 17.48 -6.68
CA GLU A 382 -24.13 18.30 -7.72
C GLU A 382 -24.55 17.45 -8.94
N MET A 383 -23.62 16.64 -9.46
CA MET A 383 -23.83 15.90 -10.71
C MET A 383 -24.66 14.63 -10.55
N ARG A 384 -24.66 14.01 -9.37
CA ARG A 384 -25.30 12.72 -9.08
C ARG A 384 -25.87 12.65 -7.65
N PRO A 385 -26.77 13.57 -7.24
CA PRO A 385 -27.33 13.59 -5.89
C PRO A 385 -28.16 12.34 -5.57
N ASN A 386 -28.40 12.12 -4.27
CA ASN A 386 -29.32 11.09 -3.74
C ASN A 386 -28.99 9.62 -4.09
N LYS A 387 -27.73 9.30 -4.44
CA LYS A 387 -27.22 7.92 -4.42
C LYS A 387 -27.07 7.45 -2.96
N GLU A 388 -27.27 6.15 -2.70
CA GLU A 388 -27.14 5.53 -1.37
C GLU A 388 -25.68 5.44 -0.92
N TRP A 389 -24.78 5.12 -1.84
CA TRP A 389 -23.34 4.98 -1.60
C TRP A 389 -22.51 5.69 -2.65
N TYR A 390 -21.53 6.47 -2.21
CA TYR A 390 -20.50 7.04 -3.07
C TYR A 390 -19.18 6.31 -2.77
N VAL A 391 -18.66 5.62 -3.77
CA VAL A 391 -17.41 4.85 -3.73
C VAL A 391 -16.32 5.73 -4.34
N PHE A 392 -15.33 6.10 -3.55
CA PHE A 392 -14.17 6.85 -4.01
C PHE A 392 -13.01 5.89 -4.23
N ALA A 393 -12.37 6.00 -5.40
CA ALA A 393 -11.21 5.21 -5.79
C ALA A 393 -10.26 6.07 -6.66
N GLU A 394 -9.02 5.63 -6.82
CA GLU A 394 -8.02 6.31 -7.65
C GLU A 394 -7.72 5.49 -8.91
N ALA A 395 -7.11 6.10 -9.92
CA ALA A 395 -6.86 5.43 -11.21
C ALA A 395 -5.84 4.29 -11.14
N ASP A 396 -5.15 4.11 -10.01
CA ASP A 396 -4.31 2.97 -9.64
C ASP A 396 -4.91 2.14 -8.47
N THR A 397 -6.23 2.25 -8.25
CA THR A 397 -6.99 1.44 -7.29
C THR A 397 -7.96 0.52 -8.02
N TYR A 398 -7.67 -0.79 -8.03
CA TYR A 398 -8.59 -1.81 -8.55
C TYR A 398 -9.75 -2.04 -7.58
N VAL A 399 -10.97 -2.26 -8.09
CA VAL A 399 -12.19 -2.48 -7.29
C VAL A 399 -12.80 -3.84 -7.61
N PHE A 400 -12.85 -4.73 -6.61
CA PHE A 400 -13.48 -6.04 -6.69
C PHE A 400 -15.00 -5.90 -6.51
N TRP A 401 -15.69 -5.44 -7.56
CA TRP A 401 -17.12 -5.10 -7.53
C TRP A 401 -18.03 -6.16 -6.89
N PRO A 402 -17.93 -7.47 -7.21
CA PRO A 402 -18.77 -8.49 -6.57
C PRO A 402 -18.62 -8.52 -5.04
N ASN A 403 -17.40 -8.30 -4.53
CA ASN A 403 -17.12 -8.25 -3.11
C ASN A 403 -17.63 -6.94 -2.47
N LEU A 404 -17.37 -5.79 -3.09
CA LEU A 404 -17.78 -4.48 -2.56
C LEU A 404 -19.29 -4.32 -2.47
N VAL A 405 -20.02 -4.70 -3.53
CA VAL A 405 -21.48 -4.61 -3.55
C VAL A 405 -22.10 -5.57 -2.54
N TRP A 406 -21.53 -6.77 -2.35
CA TRP A 406 -21.98 -7.68 -1.29
C TRP A 406 -21.72 -7.08 0.10
N TYR A 407 -20.53 -6.51 0.33
CA TYR A 407 -20.15 -5.91 1.61
C TYR A 407 -21.09 -4.78 2.03
N LEU A 408 -21.31 -3.80 1.14
CA LEU A 408 -22.21 -2.67 1.37
C LEU A 408 -23.62 -3.13 1.75
N ARG A 409 -24.16 -4.15 1.06
CA ARG A 409 -25.54 -4.62 1.26
C ARG A 409 -25.73 -5.61 2.42
N ASN A 410 -24.67 -6.23 2.95
CA ASN A 410 -24.78 -7.32 3.93
C ASN A 410 -24.02 -7.07 5.25
N ARG A 411 -23.05 -6.15 5.28
CA ARG A 411 -22.18 -5.90 6.45
C ARG A 411 -22.13 -4.44 6.90
N VAL A 412 -22.43 -3.49 6.01
CA VAL A 412 -22.44 -2.05 6.35
C VAL A 412 -23.85 -1.63 6.76
N ASN A 413 -24.02 -1.15 8.00
CA ASN A 413 -25.30 -0.62 8.45
C ASN A 413 -25.54 0.78 7.85
N GLY A 414 -26.26 0.87 6.73
CA GLY A 414 -26.60 2.13 6.08
C GLY A 414 -27.35 3.13 6.99
N THR A 415 -28.10 2.65 7.99
CA THR A 415 -28.84 3.52 8.93
C THR A 415 -27.93 4.38 9.83
N GLU A 416 -26.67 3.95 10.03
CA GLU A 416 -25.65 4.74 10.73
C GLU A 416 -25.03 5.82 9.84
N THR A 417 -25.40 5.90 8.56
CA THR A 417 -24.86 6.80 7.54
C THR A 417 -23.32 6.87 7.51
N PRO A 418 -22.61 5.73 7.43
CA PRO A 418 -21.18 5.68 7.75
C PRO A 418 -20.25 6.24 6.65
N TYR A 419 -19.02 6.52 7.07
CA TYR A 419 -17.82 6.71 6.25
C TYR A 419 -16.88 5.55 6.57
N VAL A 420 -16.49 4.74 5.58
CA VAL A 420 -15.76 3.47 5.79
C VAL A 420 -14.58 3.36 4.84
N GLY A 421 -13.45 2.86 5.31
CA GLY A 421 -12.27 2.56 4.48
C GLY A 421 -11.13 1.92 5.27
N SER A 422 -9.91 1.99 4.74
CA SER A 422 -8.71 1.59 5.47
C SER A 422 -8.23 2.73 6.38
N VAL A 423 -8.42 2.63 7.69
CA VAL A 423 -8.10 3.73 8.62
C VAL A 423 -6.59 3.89 8.81
N ALA A 424 -6.12 5.11 8.56
CA ALA A 424 -4.82 5.65 8.91
C ALA A 424 -4.95 6.73 10.00
N MET A 425 -3.83 7.13 10.61
CA MET A 425 -3.78 8.07 11.75
C MET A 425 -2.80 9.21 11.48
N LEU A 426 -3.26 10.46 11.60
CA LEU A 426 -2.44 11.67 11.50
C LEU A 426 -2.84 12.63 12.63
N LYS A 427 -1.87 13.23 13.33
CA LYS A 427 -2.12 14.19 14.44
C LYS A 427 -3.12 13.67 15.50
N GLY A 428 -3.13 12.35 15.76
CA GLY A 428 -4.06 11.71 16.71
C GLY A 428 -5.50 11.54 16.21
N LYS A 429 -5.77 11.80 14.91
CA LYS A 429 -7.09 11.70 14.29
C LYS A 429 -7.14 10.58 13.23
N PRO A 430 -8.20 9.77 13.20
CA PRO A 430 -8.39 8.75 12.17
C PRO A 430 -8.95 9.33 10.86
N PHE A 431 -8.53 8.77 9.74
CA PHE A 431 -9.05 9.06 8.39
C PHE A 431 -8.96 7.80 7.53
N ALA A 432 -9.82 7.65 6.50
CA ALA A 432 -9.63 6.58 5.52
C ALA A 432 -8.52 7.00 4.55
N HIS A 433 -7.53 6.12 4.34
CA HIS A 433 -6.46 6.36 3.37
C HIS A 433 -7.04 6.45 1.95
N GLY A 434 -6.82 7.58 1.27
CA GLY A 434 -7.47 7.92 0.00
C GLY A 434 -7.24 6.88 -1.09
N GLY A 435 -5.98 6.52 -1.31
CA GLY A 435 -5.57 5.54 -2.32
C GLY A 435 -6.18 4.15 -2.12
N SER A 436 -6.31 3.70 -0.86
CA SER A 436 -6.97 2.41 -0.54
C SER A 436 -8.45 2.37 -0.97
N GLY A 437 -9.03 3.50 -1.34
CA GLY A 437 -10.47 3.64 -1.59
C GLY A 437 -11.29 3.68 -0.31
N TYR A 438 -12.44 4.32 -0.41
CA TYR A 438 -13.35 4.52 0.72
C TYR A 438 -14.80 4.71 0.22
N VAL A 439 -15.76 4.58 1.14
CA VAL A 439 -17.18 4.74 0.85
C VAL A 439 -17.82 5.72 1.82
N ILE A 440 -18.70 6.58 1.31
CA ILE A 440 -19.49 7.53 2.09
C ILE A 440 -20.98 7.31 1.78
N HIS A 441 -21.80 7.13 2.82
CA HIS A 441 -23.25 7.03 2.66
C HIS A 441 -23.87 8.35 2.16
N GLY A 442 -24.92 8.27 1.35
CA GLY A 442 -25.54 9.40 0.68
C GLY A 442 -26.07 10.50 1.60
N ASP A 443 -26.58 10.15 2.78
CA ASP A 443 -26.99 11.14 3.79
C ASP A 443 -25.80 11.94 4.35
N THR A 444 -24.62 11.34 4.43
CA THR A 444 -23.39 11.99 4.90
C THR A 444 -22.84 12.88 3.79
N MET A 445 -22.79 12.39 2.55
CA MET A 445 -22.48 13.22 1.37
C MET A 445 -23.41 14.45 1.27
N ARG A 446 -24.72 14.28 1.48
CA ARG A 446 -25.69 15.38 1.50
C ARG A 446 -25.36 16.41 2.59
N LYS A 447 -25.05 15.96 3.81
CA LYS A 447 -24.67 16.85 4.91
C LYS A 447 -23.36 17.58 4.62
N MET A 448 -22.37 16.92 4.02
CA MET A 448 -21.12 17.57 3.61
C MET A 448 -21.39 18.66 2.58
N ALA A 449 -22.14 18.36 1.51
CA ALA A 449 -22.54 19.33 0.50
C ALA A 449 -23.54 20.41 1.00
N GLN A 450 -23.94 20.36 2.28
CA GLN A 450 -24.70 21.41 2.97
C GLN A 450 -23.82 22.27 3.91
N ILE A 451 -22.55 21.92 4.11
CA ILE A 451 -21.57 22.77 4.80
C ILE A 451 -21.29 23.99 3.90
N PRO A 452 -21.54 25.24 4.35
CA PRO A 452 -21.31 26.41 3.51
C PRO A 452 -19.85 26.55 3.12
N ASP A 453 -19.59 26.72 1.82
CA ASP A 453 -18.25 26.95 1.26
C ASP A 453 -17.25 25.81 1.57
N LEU A 454 -17.74 24.56 1.64
CA LEU A 454 -17.00 23.37 2.09
C LEU A 454 -15.61 23.26 1.47
N ALA A 455 -15.52 23.23 0.13
CA ALA A 455 -14.25 22.97 -0.53
C ALA A 455 -13.23 24.08 -0.24
N HIS A 456 -13.63 25.34 -0.42
CA HIS A 456 -12.78 26.51 -0.11
C HIS A 456 -12.35 26.59 1.36
N LYS A 457 -13.24 26.25 2.31
CA LYS A 457 -12.94 26.17 3.74
C LYS A 457 -11.79 25.19 4.03
N TYR A 458 -11.80 24.02 3.38
CA TYR A 458 -10.73 23.03 3.54
C TYR A 458 -9.51 23.29 2.64
N ASP A 459 -9.65 23.94 1.49
CA ASP A 459 -8.53 24.43 0.67
C ASP A 459 -7.60 25.34 1.50
N MET A 460 -8.18 26.27 2.26
CA MET A 460 -7.42 27.15 3.15
C MET A 460 -6.69 26.37 4.26
N MET A 461 -7.25 25.25 4.74
CA MET A 461 -6.57 24.34 5.67
C MET A 461 -5.46 23.52 4.99
N ALA A 462 -5.68 23.07 3.76
CA ALA A 462 -4.73 22.30 2.94
C ALA A 462 -3.40 23.04 2.74
N THR A 463 -3.39 24.38 2.81
CA THR A 463 -2.16 25.18 2.73
C THR A 463 -1.18 24.94 3.89
N HIS A 464 -1.60 24.28 4.98
CA HIS A 464 -0.79 23.91 6.14
C HIS A 464 -0.85 22.40 6.47
N GLU A 465 -1.47 21.59 5.61
CA GLU A 465 -1.68 20.15 5.81
C GLU A 465 -1.17 19.34 4.59
N CYS A 466 -0.82 18.08 4.83
CA CYS A 466 -0.14 17.23 3.83
C CYS A 466 -1.08 16.55 2.82
N CYS A 467 -2.32 16.32 3.22
CA CYS A 467 -3.07 15.14 2.79
C CYS A 467 -4.58 15.45 2.71
N GLY A 468 -5.20 15.26 1.54
CA GLY A 468 -6.61 15.63 1.30
C GLY A 468 -7.63 14.65 1.89
N ASP A 469 -7.24 13.40 2.08
CA ASP A 469 -8.03 12.35 2.74
C ASP A 469 -8.15 12.55 4.27
N TYR A 470 -7.13 13.13 4.88
CA TYR A 470 -7.20 13.66 6.24
C TYR A 470 -8.24 14.80 6.34
N LEU A 471 -8.22 15.77 5.41
CA LEU A 471 -9.19 16.87 5.36
C LEU A 471 -10.62 16.38 5.10
N MET A 472 -10.79 15.36 4.24
CA MET A 472 -12.05 14.64 4.04
C MET A 472 -12.59 14.10 5.37
N SER A 473 -11.75 13.49 6.22
CA SER A 473 -12.17 13.01 7.54
C SER A 473 -12.57 14.13 8.51
N LEU A 474 -11.92 15.30 8.43
CA LEU A 474 -12.33 16.47 9.20
C LEU A 474 -13.69 17.02 8.73
N ALA A 475 -13.95 17.04 7.43
CA ALA A 475 -15.25 17.44 6.87
C ALA A 475 -16.38 16.45 7.23
N VAL A 476 -16.10 15.14 7.23
CA VAL A 476 -17.06 14.12 7.69
C VAL A 476 -17.37 14.30 9.19
N GLN A 477 -16.39 14.68 10.02
CA GLN A 477 -16.62 14.97 11.46
C GLN A 477 -17.65 16.08 11.69
N GLU A 478 -17.72 17.10 10.84
CA GLU A 478 -18.74 18.17 10.94
C GLU A 478 -20.18 17.68 10.67
N THR A 479 -20.35 16.52 10.03
CA THR A 479 -21.67 15.89 9.83
C THR A 479 -22.18 15.09 11.04
N GLY A 480 -21.37 15.00 12.10
CA GLY A 480 -21.58 14.14 13.26
C GLY A 480 -21.21 12.67 12.99
N LYS A 481 -20.15 12.42 12.18
CA LYS A 481 -19.71 11.08 11.81
C LYS A 481 -18.20 10.91 11.96
N LYS A 482 -17.76 9.74 12.42
CA LYS A 482 -16.36 9.32 12.51
C LYS A 482 -16.10 8.33 11.35
N VAL A 483 -14.85 8.17 10.91
CA VAL A 483 -14.49 7.10 9.97
C VAL A 483 -14.53 5.74 10.68
N LYS A 484 -14.95 4.69 9.97
CA LYS A 484 -14.94 3.30 10.42
C LYS A 484 -13.88 2.46 9.71
N GLN A 485 -13.28 1.53 10.44
CA GLN A 485 -12.23 0.64 9.97
C GLN A 485 -12.79 -0.57 9.22
N ALA A 486 -12.25 -0.82 8.03
CA ALA A 486 -12.53 -2.00 7.20
C ALA A 486 -11.26 -2.59 6.50
N HIS A 487 -10.06 -2.15 6.91
CA HIS A 487 -8.80 -2.83 6.61
C HIS A 487 -8.83 -4.30 7.12
N PRO A 488 -8.24 -5.28 6.41
CA PRO A 488 -7.44 -5.17 5.18
C PRO A 488 -8.28 -5.30 3.89
N MET A 489 -9.60 -5.19 3.98
CA MET A 489 -10.48 -5.47 2.84
C MET A 489 -10.52 -4.28 1.86
N PHE A 490 -10.60 -3.05 2.38
CA PHE A 490 -9.99 -1.91 1.67
C PHE A 490 -8.47 -2.01 1.86
N ASN A 491 -7.69 -2.04 0.78
CA ASN A 491 -6.27 -2.35 0.85
C ASN A 491 -5.40 -1.31 0.13
N GLY A 492 -4.32 -0.89 0.82
CA GLY A 492 -3.32 0.04 0.28
C GLY A 492 -2.20 -0.63 -0.52
N GLU A 493 -2.14 -1.96 -0.51
CA GLU A 493 -1.04 -2.74 -1.10
C GLU A 493 -1.50 -3.44 -2.40
N LYS A 494 -0.55 -3.60 -3.34
CA LYS A 494 -0.72 -4.40 -4.56
C LYS A 494 -0.22 -5.84 -4.41
N PRO A 495 -0.53 -6.80 -5.30
CA PRO A 495 -0.21 -8.22 -5.10
C PRO A 495 1.26 -8.54 -4.80
N VAL A 496 2.21 -7.68 -5.22
CA VAL A 496 3.64 -7.85 -4.92
C VAL A 496 4.07 -7.27 -3.55
N THR A 497 3.35 -6.29 -3.00
CA THR A 497 3.65 -5.69 -1.68
C THR A 497 2.72 -6.15 -0.55
N LEU A 498 1.58 -6.77 -0.88
CA LEU A 498 0.58 -7.29 0.05
C LEU A 498 1.20 -8.27 1.08
N PRO A 499 1.12 -8.00 2.40
CA PRO A 499 1.64 -8.92 3.42
C PRO A 499 0.71 -10.12 3.61
N PHE A 500 1.18 -11.30 3.21
CA PHE A 500 0.54 -12.58 3.49
C PHE A 500 1.01 -13.14 4.83
N GLY A 501 0.11 -13.63 5.68
CA GLY A 501 0.50 -14.17 6.98
C GLY A 501 -0.68 -14.35 7.94
N ASN A 502 -0.39 -14.45 9.24
CA ASN A 502 -1.43 -14.76 10.25
C ASN A 502 -2.53 -13.69 10.36
N ASN A 503 -2.23 -12.43 10.04
CA ASN A 503 -3.17 -11.31 10.15
C ASN A 503 -4.10 -11.22 8.94
N HIS A 504 -3.58 -11.50 7.73
CA HIS A 504 -4.29 -11.33 6.46
C HIS A 504 -4.13 -12.59 5.59
N TRP A 505 -5.23 -13.30 5.37
CA TRP A 505 -5.26 -14.50 4.51
C TRP A 505 -6.67 -14.85 4.02
N CYS A 506 -7.63 -14.81 4.95
CA CYS A 506 -9.00 -15.30 4.76
C CYS A 506 -10.00 -14.17 4.46
N GLU A 507 -9.59 -12.94 4.74
CA GLU A 507 -10.26 -11.68 4.46
C GLU A 507 -10.52 -11.51 2.95
N PRO A 508 -11.73 -11.10 2.54
CA PRO A 508 -12.01 -10.66 1.18
C PRO A 508 -11.29 -9.36 0.82
N LEU A 509 -11.05 -9.15 -0.48
CA LEU A 509 -10.58 -7.88 -1.03
C LEU A 509 -11.75 -7.07 -1.59
N LEU A 510 -11.85 -5.80 -1.22
CA LEU A 510 -12.75 -4.82 -1.85
C LEU A 510 -11.99 -3.97 -2.86
N THR A 511 -10.77 -3.59 -2.49
CA THR A 511 -9.87 -2.76 -3.30
C THR A 511 -8.41 -3.21 -3.13
N MET A 512 -7.58 -2.85 -4.10
CA MET A 512 -6.11 -2.87 -3.99
C MET A 512 -5.55 -1.62 -4.68
N HIS A 513 -4.59 -0.95 -4.06
CA HIS A 513 -4.02 0.32 -4.52
C HIS A 513 -2.56 0.18 -5.00
N HIS A 514 -2.00 1.24 -5.58
CA HIS A 514 -0.73 1.27 -6.30
C HIS A 514 -0.66 0.27 -7.48
N MET A 515 -1.81 -0.15 -8.00
CA MET A 515 -1.93 -1.09 -9.12
C MET A 515 -1.50 -0.41 -10.41
N ASP A 516 -0.43 -0.90 -11.04
CA ASP A 516 -0.03 -0.43 -12.36
C ASP A 516 -1.07 -0.89 -13.42
N PRO A 517 -1.14 -0.25 -14.62
CA PRO A 517 -2.13 -0.59 -15.65
C PRO A 517 -2.13 -2.07 -16.08
N GLU A 518 -0.97 -2.73 -16.02
CA GLU A 518 -0.83 -4.18 -16.23
C GLU A 518 -1.52 -4.97 -15.11
N GLU A 519 -1.32 -4.58 -13.84
CA GLU A 519 -1.91 -5.25 -12.67
C GLU A 519 -3.43 -5.04 -12.57
N VAL A 520 -3.95 -3.89 -13.03
CA VAL A 520 -5.39 -3.65 -13.21
C VAL A 520 -6.00 -4.64 -14.22
N SER A 521 -5.31 -4.87 -15.34
CA SER A 521 -5.71 -5.86 -16.35
C SER A 521 -5.63 -7.29 -15.82
N ASP A 522 -4.55 -7.63 -15.10
CA ASP A 522 -4.31 -8.95 -14.52
C ASP A 522 -5.34 -9.30 -13.42
N ALA A 523 -5.74 -8.32 -12.59
CA ALA A 523 -6.79 -8.49 -11.58
C ALA A 523 -8.17 -8.80 -12.21
N TRP A 524 -8.54 -8.07 -13.27
CA TRP A 524 -9.76 -8.34 -14.03
C TRP A 524 -9.71 -9.69 -14.76
N HIS A 525 -8.58 -10.02 -15.39
CA HIS A 525 -8.40 -11.30 -16.05
C HIS A 525 -8.52 -12.47 -15.06
N PHE A 526 -7.95 -12.34 -13.85
CA PHE A 526 -8.15 -13.27 -12.75
C PHE A 526 -9.64 -13.38 -12.36
N GLU A 527 -10.34 -12.28 -12.07
CA GLU A 527 -11.78 -12.34 -11.72
C GLU A 527 -12.63 -13.04 -12.78
N LYS A 528 -12.31 -12.88 -14.07
CA LYS A 528 -13.06 -13.50 -15.18
C LYS A 528 -12.66 -14.94 -15.50
N THR A 529 -11.46 -15.38 -15.13
CA THR A 529 -11.00 -16.77 -15.36
C THR A 529 -11.14 -17.67 -14.13
N ARG A 530 -11.28 -17.10 -12.92
CA ARG A 530 -11.34 -17.84 -11.65
C ARG A 530 -12.52 -18.81 -11.57
N HIS A 531 -12.24 -20.11 -11.53
CA HIS A 531 -13.26 -21.16 -11.40
C HIS A 531 -13.94 -21.23 -10.01
N LYS A 532 -13.29 -20.71 -8.97
CA LYS A 532 -13.81 -20.69 -7.60
C LYS A 532 -14.98 -19.70 -7.48
N LYS A 533 -16.07 -20.13 -6.85
CA LYS A 533 -17.27 -19.30 -6.56
C LYS A 533 -17.19 -18.62 -5.18
N GLY A 534 -18.06 -17.65 -4.95
CA GLY A 534 -18.05 -16.81 -3.74
C GLY A 534 -17.12 -15.60 -3.90
N PRO A 535 -16.70 -14.93 -2.80
CA PRO A 535 -15.84 -13.76 -2.89
C PRO A 535 -14.39 -14.10 -3.27
N VAL A 536 -13.63 -13.09 -3.73
CA VAL A 536 -12.16 -13.14 -3.84
C VAL A 536 -11.54 -12.90 -2.47
N GLN A 537 -10.64 -13.79 -2.01
CA GLN A 537 -9.91 -13.66 -0.74
C GLN A 537 -8.44 -13.28 -0.95
N ILE A 538 -7.83 -12.62 0.04
CA ILE A 538 -6.40 -12.20 0.03
C ILE A 538 -5.47 -13.35 -0.40
N ARG A 539 -5.60 -14.54 0.18
CA ARG A 539 -4.77 -15.74 -0.16
C ARG A 539 -4.71 -16.07 -1.65
N GLU A 540 -5.71 -15.68 -2.43
CA GLU A 540 -5.78 -16.00 -3.86
C GLU A 540 -4.83 -15.12 -4.67
N MET A 541 -4.49 -13.92 -4.18
CA MET A 541 -3.44 -13.08 -4.76
C MET A 541 -2.07 -13.78 -4.68
N TYR A 542 -1.79 -14.49 -3.57
CA TYR A 542 -0.60 -15.32 -3.45
C TYR A 542 -0.63 -16.45 -4.48
N HIS A 543 -1.71 -17.26 -4.50
CA HIS A 543 -1.80 -18.41 -5.38
C HIS A 543 -1.75 -18.07 -6.88
N GLN A 544 -2.34 -16.94 -7.28
CA GLN A 544 -2.37 -16.49 -8.68
C GLN A 544 -1.07 -15.77 -9.08
N PHE A 545 -0.69 -14.71 -8.38
CA PHE A 545 0.30 -13.75 -8.88
C PHE A 545 1.73 -14.01 -8.39
N TRP A 546 1.90 -14.78 -7.31
CA TRP A 546 3.21 -14.99 -6.68
C TRP A 546 3.67 -16.45 -6.63
N ALA A 547 2.85 -17.39 -6.14
CA ALA A 547 3.22 -18.80 -5.96
C ALA A 547 3.82 -19.48 -7.21
N PRO A 548 3.38 -19.20 -8.46
CA PRO A 548 3.99 -19.77 -9.66
C PRO A 548 5.42 -19.27 -9.96
N ARG A 549 5.89 -18.25 -9.24
CA ARG A 549 7.20 -17.60 -9.38
C ARG A 549 7.90 -17.39 -8.03
N LEU A 550 7.60 -18.23 -7.02
CA LEU A 550 8.22 -18.14 -5.70
C LEU A 550 9.56 -18.90 -5.67
N GLU A 551 10.65 -18.16 -5.65
CA GLU A 551 12.00 -18.69 -5.38
C GLU A 551 12.35 -18.57 -3.89
N SER A 552 13.36 -19.31 -3.43
CA SER A 552 13.78 -19.28 -2.02
C SER A 552 14.69 -18.10 -1.67
N GLU A 553 15.37 -17.54 -2.66
CA GLU A 553 16.34 -16.45 -2.50
C GLU A 553 16.45 -15.67 -3.81
N HIS A 554 16.55 -14.35 -3.71
CA HIS A 554 16.85 -13.44 -4.81
C HIS A 554 17.97 -12.48 -4.42
N ASP A 555 18.97 -12.38 -5.29
CA ASP A 555 20.04 -11.40 -5.25
C ASP A 555 19.57 -10.07 -5.89
N GLU A 556 20.14 -8.94 -5.46
CA GLU A 556 19.73 -7.58 -5.89
C GLU A 556 18.23 -7.31 -5.68
N TRP A 557 17.71 -7.74 -4.52
CA TRP A 557 16.27 -7.73 -4.25
C TRP A 557 15.94 -7.30 -2.81
N ASP A 558 14.86 -6.54 -2.67
CA ASP A 558 14.27 -6.13 -1.40
C ASP A 558 12.83 -6.64 -1.26
N ASN A 559 12.65 -7.69 -0.45
CA ASN A 559 11.33 -8.26 -0.13
C ASN A 559 10.56 -7.48 0.96
N LEU A 560 11.04 -6.29 1.36
CA LEU A 560 10.47 -5.45 2.42
C LEU A 560 10.44 -6.15 3.81
N SER A 561 11.36 -7.09 4.06
CA SER A 561 11.47 -7.76 5.36
C SER A 561 12.07 -6.83 6.42
N ASP A 562 11.26 -6.40 7.38
CA ASP A 562 11.64 -5.36 8.36
C ASP A 562 11.04 -5.47 9.77
N ASP A 563 10.23 -6.48 10.14
CA ASP A 563 9.57 -6.55 11.47
C ASP A 563 10.59 -6.54 12.63
N VAL A 564 11.68 -7.29 12.49
CA VAL A 564 12.74 -7.43 13.49
C VAL A 564 14.10 -7.45 12.80
N CYS A 565 15.02 -6.58 13.22
CA CYS A 565 16.37 -6.50 12.68
C CYS A 565 17.45 -6.95 13.68
N TYR A 566 18.51 -7.55 13.13
CA TYR A 566 19.71 -8.01 13.80
C TYR A 566 20.89 -7.27 13.14
N ILE A 567 21.29 -6.17 13.77
CA ILE A 567 22.44 -5.36 13.37
C ILE A 567 23.69 -5.91 14.07
N GLY A 568 24.84 -5.85 13.40
CA GLY A 568 26.13 -6.23 13.98
C GLY A 568 26.59 -5.36 15.15
N PHE A 569 27.65 -5.82 15.81
CA PHE A 569 28.25 -5.14 16.97
C PHE A 569 29.14 -3.95 16.58
N GLY A 570 29.27 -3.00 17.50
CA GLY A 570 30.15 -1.84 17.37
C GLY A 570 29.53 -0.66 16.60
N SER A 571 30.16 0.51 16.74
CA SER A 571 29.68 1.77 16.16
C SER A 571 29.63 1.74 14.62
N GLU A 572 30.54 1.03 13.96
CA GLU A 572 30.57 0.94 12.49
C GLU A 572 29.34 0.21 11.92
N ALA A 573 28.96 -0.93 12.50
CA ALA A 573 27.76 -1.67 12.08
C ALA A 573 26.48 -0.88 12.40
N GLN A 574 26.44 -0.21 13.55
CA GLN A 574 25.32 0.66 13.94
C GLN A 574 25.17 1.89 13.04
N ALA A 575 26.27 2.45 12.52
CA ALA A 575 26.26 3.58 11.59
C ALA A 575 25.80 3.21 10.18
N LYS A 576 25.87 1.92 9.79
CA LYS A 576 25.38 1.41 8.50
C LYS A 576 23.86 1.19 8.46
N ALA A 577 23.20 1.16 9.62
CA ALA A 577 21.76 1.02 9.73
C ALA A 577 21.01 2.35 9.52
N SER A 578 19.76 2.27 9.08
CA SER A 578 18.81 3.40 9.19
C SER A 578 18.22 3.51 10.60
N ASP A 579 17.61 4.65 10.93
CA ASP A 579 16.90 4.81 12.21
C ASP A 579 15.72 3.85 12.34
N HIS A 580 15.05 3.53 11.22
CA HIS A 580 14.00 2.50 11.17
C HIS A 580 14.54 1.12 11.56
N GLN A 581 15.69 0.71 11.02
CA GLN A 581 16.35 -0.55 11.36
C GLN A 581 16.83 -0.58 12.82
N ARG A 582 17.35 0.54 13.35
CA ARG A 582 17.74 0.67 14.77
C ARG A 582 16.52 0.57 15.70
N ASN A 583 15.43 1.27 15.38
CA ASN A 583 14.18 1.24 16.16
C ASN A 583 13.54 -0.15 16.19
N ARG A 584 13.81 -0.99 15.19
CA ARG A 584 13.36 -2.39 15.11
C ARG A 584 14.45 -3.41 15.45
N GLN A 585 15.58 -2.98 16.04
CA GLN A 585 16.65 -3.89 16.44
C GLN A 585 16.24 -4.76 17.63
N ARG A 586 16.42 -6.09 17.53
CA ARG A 586 16.29 -6.97 18.71
C ARG A 586 17.42 -6.69 19.70
N LYS A 587 17.06 -6.38 20.95
CA LYS A 587 18.01 -6.12 22.05
C LYS A 587 18.90 -7.34 22.27
N GLU A 588 20.15 -7.11 22.65
CA GLU A 588 21.15 -8.19 22.70
C GLU A 588 20.77 -9.33 23.65
N GLY A 589 20.34 -8.99 24.88
CA GLY A 589 19.91 -9.97 25.88
C GLY A 589 18.62 -10.73 25.52
N ASP A 590 17.87 -10.26 24.51
CA ASP A 590 16.66 -10.93 24.03
C ASP A 590 16.97 -11.93 22.89
N LYS A 591 18.18 -11.94 22.31
CA LYS A 591 18.55 -12.78 21.14
C LYS A 591 18.94 -14.20 21.57
N ASN A 592 18.34 -15.21 20.93
CA ASN A 592 18.82 -16.59 21.03
C ASN A 592 20.12 -16.83 20.24
N ALA A 593 20.76 -17.98 20.43
CA ALA A 593 22.06 -18.32 19.83
C ALA A 593 22.13 -18.18 18.29
N VAL A 594 21.02 -18.42 17.57
CA VAL A 594 20.96 -18.22 16.10
C VAL A 594 20.84 -16.73 15.76
N GLU A 595 19.99 -16.01 16.47
CA GLU A 595 19.76 -14.56 16.31
C GLU A 595 21.01 -13.72 16.60
N GLN A 596 21.85 -14.15 17.55
CA GLN A 596 23.16 -13.55 17.83
C GLN A 596 24.07 -13.57 16.59
N GLN A 597 23.95 -14.58 15.72
CA GLN A 597 24.78 -14.75 14.51
C GLN A 597 24.14 -14.21 13.21
N ALA A 598 22.83 -13.94 13.21
CA ALA A 598 22.05 -13.61 12.00
C ALA A 598 22.65 -12.49 11.13
N HIS A 599 23.31 -11.51 11.75
CA HIS A 599 23.92 -10.35 11.10
C HIS A 599 25.20 -10.67 10.27
N ARG A 600 25.75 -11.89 10.37
CA ARG A 600 27.07 -12.23 9.79
C ARG A 600 27.08 -12.53 8.29
N SER A 601 25.97 -13.00 7.74
CA SER A 601 25.85 -13.46 6.34
C SER A 601 24.39 -13.72 5.99
N LYS A 602 24.07 -13.83 4.69
CA LYS A 602 22.72 -14.21 4.24
C LYS A 602 22.33 -15.61 4.71
N GLU A 603 23.26 -16.55 4.76
CA GLU A 603 23.06 -17.92 5.21
C GLU A 603 22.68 -17.96 6.70
N HIS A 604 23.34 -17.15 7.53
CA HIS A 604 22.97 -17.00 8.94
C HIS A 604 21.63 -16.28 9.13
N CYS A 605 21.32 -15.30 8.28
CA CYS A 605 20.04 -14.59 8.30
C CYS A 605 18.87 -15.52 7.98
N ALA A 606 19.01 -16.39 6.96
CA ALA A 606 18.02 -17.39 6.59
C ALA A 606 17.67 -18.36 7.73
N LYS A 607 18.65 -18.70 8.58
CA LYS A 607 18.47 -19.64 9.71
C LYS A 607 17.61 -19.10 10.83
N VAL A 608 17.37 -17.78 10.91
CA VAL A 608 16.41 -17.21 11.87
C VAL A 608 15.01 -17.76 11.62
N CYS A 609 14.53 -17.78 10.36
CA CYS A 609 13.19 -18.31 10.08
C CYS A 609 13.11 -19.84 10.14
N GLU A 610 14.16 -20.56 9.75
CA GLU A 610 14.20 -22.02 9.87
C GLU A 610 14.23 -22.50 11.34
N SER A 611 14.77 -21.67 12.25
CA SER A 611 14.82 -21.98 13.69
C SER A 611 13.66 -21.42 14.54
N ASP A 612 12.81 -20.57 13.96
CA ASP A 612 11.62 -20.01 14.64
C ASP A 612 10.77 -21.12 15.28
N GLY A 613 10.57 -21.02 16.59
CA GLY A 613 9.80 -21.98 17.38
C GLY A 613 10.46 -23.35 17.64
N LEU A 614 11.75 -23.54 17.35
CA LEU A 614 12.46 -24.80 17.61
C LEU A 614 13.12 -24.91 19.01
N GLY A 615 13.21 -23.82 19.77
CA GLY A 615 13.73 -23.86 21.15
C GLY A 615 15.20 -24.29 21.27
N ILE A 616 16.06 -23.80 20.38
CA ILE A 616 17.49 -24.14 20.36
C ILE A 616 18.20 -23.41 21.50
N SER A 617 18.85 -24.17 22.39
CA SER A 617 19.63 -23.61 23.49
C SER A 617 21.03 -23.17 23.04
N GLU A 618 21.70 -22.32 23.83
CA GLU A 618 23.09 -21.94 23.56
C GLU A 618 24.03 -23.16 23.57
N ASN A 619 23.78 -24.13 24.45
CA ASN A 619 24.52 -25.39 24.49
C ASN A 619 24.32 -26.24 23.23
N ASP A 620 23.10 -26.30 22.68
CA ASP A 620 22.82 -27.02 21.43
C ASP A 620 23.56 -26.42 20.22
N TYR A 621 23.78 -25.11 20.23
CA TYR A 621 24.30 -24.36 19.09
C TYR A 621 25.82 -24.18 19.15
N TYR A 622 26.36 -23.77 20.31
CA TYR A 622 27.79 -23.58 20.53
C TYR A 622 28.54 -24.86 20.89
N GLY A 623 27.84 -25.93 21.30
CA GLY A 623 28.42 -27.27 21.45
C GLY A 623 28.74 -27.97 20.12
N LEU A 624 28.26 -27.44 18.99
CA LEU A 624 28.56 -27.91 17.64
C LEU A 624 29.75 -27.13 17.04
N LYS A 625 30.60 -27.83 16.29
CA LYS A 625 31.93 -27.32 15.89
C LYS A 625 31.86 -26.21 14.84
N ASP A 626 30.99 -26.40 13.86
CA ASP A 626 30.90 -25.55 12.67
C ASP A 626 29.44 -25.33 12.24
N ASP A 627 29.26 -24.45 11.26
CA ASP A 627 27.94 -24.07 10.77
C ASP A 627 27.27 -25.16 9.94
N ASN A 628 27.99 -26.16 9.44
CA ASN A 628 27.38 -27.32 8.78
C ASN A 628 26.71 -28.25 9.82
N GLU A 629 27.38 -28.51 10.95
CA GLU A 629 26.79 -29.24 12.07
C GLU A 629 25.54 -28.48 12.61
N ARG A 630 25.64 -27.16 12.80
CA ARG A 630 24.52 -26.30 13.26
C ARG A 630 23.36 -26.29 12.27
N ASN A 631 23.63 -26.06 10.98
CA ASN A 631 22.61 -26.02 9.93
C ASN A 631 21.90 -27.36 9.74
N LYS A 632 22.63 -28.47 9.92
CA LYS A 632 22.06 -29.84 9.94
C LYS A 632 21.19 -30.08 11.17
N MET A 633 21.60 -29.61 12.34
CA MET A 633 20.82 -29.70 13.58
C MET A 633 19.50 -28.91 13.48
N ILE A 634 19.55 -27.66 13.01
CA ILE A 634 18.36 -26.81 12.75
C ILE A 634 17.40 -27.53 11.80
N LYS A 635 17.89 -27.95 10.62
CA LYS A 635 17.08 -28.64 9.61
C LYS A 635 16.46 -29.95 10.10
N ASN A 636 17.17 -30.69 10.95
CA ASN A 636 16.66 -31.92 11.54
C ASN A 636 15.56 -31.64 12.58
N ARG A 637 15.74 -30.66 13.48
CA ARG A 637 14.69 -30.24 14.43
C ARG A 637 13.46 -29.69 13.71
N TYR A 638 13.65 -28.96 12.63
CA TYR A 638 12.55 -28.52 11.74
C TYR A 638 11.78 -29.71 11.17
N ASN A 639 12.47 -30.64 10.53
CA ASN A 639 11.85 -31.82 9.90
C ASN A 639 11.17 -32.76 10.90
N GLN A 640 11.59 -32.78 12.17
CA GLN A 640 10.91 -33.51 13.24
C GLN A 640 9.59 -32.84 13.68
N LYS A 641 9.51 -31.50 13.61
CA LYS A 641 8.39 -30.73 14.17
C LYS A 641 7.33 -30.32 13.15
N ARG A 642 7.68 -30.18 11.86
CA ARG A 642 6.80 -29.73 10.76
C ARG A 642 5.54 -30.58 10.50
N GLY A 643 5.39 -31.74 11.14
CA GLY A 643 4.14 -32.51 11.13
C GLY A 643 3.06 -31.94 12.06
N ASP A 644 3.43 -31.07 13.01
CA ASP A 644 2.51 -30.40 13.92
C ASP A 644 1.86 -29.18 13.23
N LYS A 645 0.59 -29.34 12.82
CA LYS A 645 -0.20 -28.26 12.22
C LYS A 645 -0.38 -27.05 13.14
N ASN A 646 -0.46 -27.22 14.47
CA ASN A 646 -0.64 -26.11 15.39
C ASN A 646 0.65 -25.28 15.51
N TRP A 647 1.81 -25.95 15.51
CA TRP A 647 3.10 -25.27 15.42
C TRP A 647 3.28 -24.58 14.08
N ASN A 648 2.98 -25.23 12.96
CA ASN A 648 3.06 -24.62 11.63
C ASN A 648 2.15 -23.38 11.54
N ALA A 649 0.88 -23.48 11.95
CA ALA A 649 -0.10 -22.39 11.89
C ALA A 649 0.20 -21.21 12.84
N SER A 650 1.16 -21.36 13.77
CA SER A 650 1.63 -20.32 14.70
C SER A 650 3.04 -19.78 14.38
N ARG A 651 3.58 -20.12 13.20
CA ARG A 651 4.82 -19.57 12.63
C ARG A 651 4.82 -18.04 12.62
N ARG A 652 5.96 -17.44 12.99
CA ARG A 652 6.18 -15.98 13.11
C ARG A 652 7.39 -15.47 12.31
N CYS A 653 8.03 -16.33 11.52
CA CYS A 653 9.09 -15.94 10.59
C CYS A 653 8.91 -16.67 9.25
N PHE A 654 8.73 -15.90 8.17
CA PHE A 654 8.48 -16.40 6.81
C PHE A 654 9.52 -15.93 5.79
N GLN A 655 10.06 -14.73 5.96
CA GLN A 655 11.05 -14.16 5.05
C GLN A 655 12.14 -13.40 5.80
N TRP A 656 13.24 -13.17 5.10
CA TRP A 656 14.44 -12.52 5.60
C TRP A 656 15.08 -11.65 4.51
N ARG A 657 15.87 -10.66 4.92
CA ARG A 657 16.60 -9.71 4.06
C ARG A 657 17.96 -9.42 4.68
N TYR A 658 19.00 -9.44 3.86
CA TYR A 658 20.38 -9.24 4.27
C TYR A 658 21.06 -8.16 3.42
N HIS A 659 21.68 -7.18 4.08
CA HIS A 659 22.40 -6.06 3.47
C HIS A 659 23.34 -5.43 4.52
N ASN A 660 24.58 -5.07 4.16
CA ASN A 660 25.52 -4.32 5.02
C ASN A 660 25.74 -4.87 6.45
N ASN A 661 25.81 -6.20 6.62
CA ASN A 661 25.87 -6.87 7.93
C ASN A 661 24.66 -6.58 8.84
N ILE A 662 23.50 -6.40 8.24
CA ILE A 662 22.19 -6.29 8.87
C ILE A 662 21.30 -7.39 8.29
N CYS A 663 20.73 -8.20 9.17
CA CYS A 663 19.66 -9.14 8.83
C CYS A 663 18.33 -8.57 9.34
N CYS A 664 17.26 -8.60 8.55
CA CYS A 664 15.92 -8.26 9.02
C CYS A 664 14.90 -9.33 8.58
N VAL A 665 14.02 -9.76 9.48
CA VAL A 665 13.03 -10.84 9.26
C VAL A 665 11.60 -10.33 9.41
N ALA A 666 10.63 -11.02 8.81
CA ALA A 666 9.21 -10.65 8.88
C ALA A 666 8.25 -11.80 9.23
N LYS A 667 7.18 -11.43 9.95
CA LYS A 667 6.02 -12.24 10.40
C LYS A 667 4.94 -12.39 9.32
N SER A 668 5.11 -11.67 8.22
CA SER A 668 4.40 -11.86 6.96
C SER A 668 5.43 -12.10 5.86
N PHE A 669 4.96 -12.53 4.69
CA PHE A 669 5.78 -12.64 3.49
C PHE A 669 5.19 -11.74 2.38
N LYS A 670 6.08 -11.04 1.67
CA LYS A 670 5.81 -10.09 0.58
C LYS A 670 6.78 -10.40 -0.58
N ARG A 671 6.41 -10.09 -1.83
CA ARG A 671 7.34 -10.25 -2.96
C ARG A 671 8.35 -9.09 -3.01
N GLY A 672 7.90 -7.85 -2.79
CA GLY A 672 8.76 -6.66 -2.80
C GLY A 672 9.26 -6.29 -4.21
N LYS A 673 10.41 -5.59 -4.29
CA LYS A 673 10.92 -4.97 -5.52
C LYS A 673 12.43 -5.24 -5.77
N PRO A 674 12.91 -5.15 -7.03
CA PRO A 674 14.34 -5.17 -7.33
C PRO A 674 15.07 -4.02 -6.60
N ARG A 675 16.26 -4.29 -6.06
CA ARG A 675 17.09 -3.32 -5.36
C ARG A 675 18.58 -3.56 -5.65
N LYS A 676 19.09 -2.81 -6.63
CA LYS A 676 20.50 -2.79 -7.03
C LYS A 676 21.24 -1.68 -6.27
N GLU A 677 22.48 -1.94 -5.87
CA GLU A 677 23.39 -0.93 -5.33
C GLU A 677 24.67 -0.87 -6.18
N PRO A 678 25.43 0.24 -6.19
CA PRO A 678 26.57 0.42 -7.11
C PRO A 678 27.76 -0.52 -6.86
N LYS A 679 27.75 -1.26 -5.75
CA LYS A 679 28.87 -2.02 -5.19
C LYS A 679 28.44 -3.46 -4.87
N PRO A 680 29.21 -4.49 -5.28
CA PRO A 680 28.88 -5.88 -4.96
C PRO A 680 28.83 -6.19 -3.45
N GLU A 681 29.62 -5.50 -2.63
CA GLU A 681 29.64 -5.67 -1.17
C GLU A 681 28.45 -5.03 -0.44
N GLU A 682 27.74 -4.10 -1.09
CA GLU A 682 26.52 -3.45 -0.58
C GLU A 682 25.25 -4.11 -1.18
N ARG A 683 25.38 -5.29 -1.79
CA ARG A 683 24.28 -5.95 -2.52
C ARG A 683 23.22 -6.54 -1.59
N TRP A 684 22.00 -6.01 -1.66
CA TRP A 684 20.82 -6.61 -1.03
C TRP A 684 20.61 -8.05 -1.50
N THR A 685 20.34 -8.95 -0.54
CA THR A 685 19.87 -10.31 -0.82
C THR A 685 18.64 -10.57 0.03
N SER A 686 17.55 -11.02 -0.59
CA SER A 686 16.28 -11.34 0.07
C SER A 686 15.97 -12.81 -0.08
N GLY A 687 15.30 -13.41 0.90
CA GLY A 687 14.87 -14.80 0.78
C GLY A 687 13.62 -15.13 1.58
N TRP A 688 13.03 -16.24 1.20
CA TRP A 688 11.77 -16.73 1.72
C TRP A 688 11.98 -18.15 2.24
N PHE A 689 11.49 -18.42 3.44
CA PHE A 689 11.52 -19.77 3.99
C PHE A 689 10.37 -20.58 3.41
N VAL A 690 10.47 -20.88 2.10
CA VAL A 690 9.43 -21.50 1.26
C VAL A 690 8.86 -22.77 1.91
N GLN A 691 9.68 -23.57 2.58
CA GLN A 691 9.18 -24.74 3.27
C GLN A 691 8.25 -24.40 4.45
N GLY A 692 8.60 -23.40 5.26
CA GLY A 692 7.74 -22.90 6.34
C GLY A 692 6.53 -22.09 5.86
N ILE A 693 6.61 -21.45 4.69
CA ILE A 693 5.45 -20.86 4.01
C ILE A 693 4.47 -21.99 3.63
N ASN A 694 4.93 -23.02 2.91
CA ASN A 694 4.07 -24.13 2.49
C ASN A 694 3.51 -24.91 3.69
N ASP A 695 4.34 -25.25 4.67
CA ASP A 695 3.90 -25.95 5.89
C ASP A 695 2.86 -25.14 6.69
N TRP A 696 2.92 -23.79 6.65
CA TRP A 696 1.91 -22.89 7.23
C TRP A 696 0.63 -22.83 6.38
N ILE A 697 0.74 -22.75 5.04
CA ILE A 697 -0.43 -22.79 4.13
C ILE A 697 -1.20 -24.10 4.32
N ASP A 698 -0.52 -25.24 4.35
CA ASP A 698 -1.11 -26.57 4.59
C ASP A 698 -1.74 -26.73 5.99
N ALA A 699 -1.32 -25.89 6.94
CA ALA A 699 -1.86 -25.83 8.28
C ALA A 699 -3.05 -24.85 8.42
N LYS A 700 -3.11 -23.77 7.62
CA LYS A 700 -4.29 -22.90 7.50
C LYS A 700 -5.40 -23.52 6.64
N GLY A 701 -5.02 -24.22 5.57
CA GLY A 701 -5.93 -24.84 4.61
C GLY A 701 -6.84 -23.85 3.87
N ASP A 702 -7.95 -24.36 3.37
CA ASP A 702 -9.08 -23.52 2.93
C ASP A 702 -9.80 -22.93 4.14
N CYS A 703 -9.92 -21.61 4.17
CA CYS A 703 -10.67 -20.88 5.19
C CYS A 703 -11.86 -20.11 4.60
N THR A 704 -12.91 -20.00 5.41
CA THR A 704 -14.12 -19.20 5.12
C THR A 704 -13.79 -17.70 4.99
N PRO A 705 -14.55 -16.93 4.20
CA PRO A 705 -14.37 -15.48 4.07
C PRO A 705 -14.47 -14.73 5.41
N ASN A 706 -13.35 -14.16 5.88
CA ASN A 706 -13.28 -13.43 7.14
C ASN A 706 -13.64 -11.95 6.95
N TRP A 707 -14.93 -11.67 6.72
CA TRP A 707 -15.46 -10.32 6.59
C TRP A 707 -15.31 -9.53 7.90
N LYS A 708 -14.66 -8.36 7.85
CA LYS A 708 -14.55 -7.42 8.97
C LYS A 708 -15.71 -6.41 8.92
N ASP A 709 -16.51 -6.33 9.96
CA ASP A 709 -17.56 -5.31 10.04
C ASP A 709 -16.97 -3.90 10.23
N PRO A 710 -17.61 -2.84 9.69
CA PRO A 710 -17.20 -1.47 9.94
C PRO A 710 -17.31 -1.15 11.44
N ARG A 711 -16.16 -0.97 12.08
CA ARG A 711 -16.04 -0.51 13.47
C ARG A 711 -15.54 0.94 13.47
#